data_AF-A0A356GE93-F1
#
_entry.id   AF-A0A356GE93-F1
#
_cell.length_a   1.000
_cell.length_b   1.000
_cell.length_c   1.000
_cell.angle_alpha   90.00
_cell.angle_beta   90.00
_cell.angle_gamma   90.00
#
_symmetry.space_group_name_H-M   'P 1'
#
loop_
_entity.id
_entity.type
_entity.pdbx_description
1 polymer ?
#
loop_
_entity_poly.entity_id
_entity_poly.type
_entity_poly.pdbx_seq_one_letter_code
_entity_poly.pdbx_strand_id
1 'polypeptide(L)'
;MSEYTNRISDGAFVPASPITSRFVSPWDTSGWYSVEPDFAVGAKIYSNCDARVKSAPEVLFGADYIRTFNSAADGFDDKQEVDFYTERECDIYVAINENIPTPVCLADFARAEGEITLESGAVYVLYRKKYAKGALVHIDGFAGEGYDHFFVLAVPAEGEEKKPLPETPACGAFPPAYIPREYRRYYSEVFNEGIPEGLETVGEVTLRERADDPRDKYAAVSKGCIICEMPDFGRRVVISAKITPAEKNGKYMTCAVYGKSGVIACIVFDMGEIYAASREKSVRIGDFEAGKDYSVRLVFDRDAAEIDAWLGCRRAAAALPVSETDARGVKFIAHIGELGVDNLLIEDDTEIYAVNEDFAEESDFVTTGENAKAEIEAYPFAADKSLTLSANNGGSASLAYAFPAIAGILTVETKVKVMGEGFALAPEITDEKGNVALRIALYKNNLYATNGDKWERIYGGLNAWMYYPCANWTNLKITLDTVRGVYTLMADGAVRAKDFAFASRIDSACRLAYSCEDKLCINRIRIYDAPDFCRIAPTGKIFDVRDYGAVGDGKTLDTAAIQKAVYAAEYTGGTVYIGSGTYLSGQIEMRSDMTLFVDRDATLLGTQDHGEYPLREPGTSLCAVRQLGRGLIYGENIKNIRITGGGMLDGNGLYRFKMNDPVSDRRALDARPDIVYITYSKDITIENINFKNSAFWTVVPLSSGNIVMHHLNLDCMNTPNRDGIDPVDCHDMTIYSCNIMAGDDGLCFKSSDPVGCYNIDVWDMMIQSLASGIKFGTDTYYCLKNAHISDCAIKNVNRCGISLETVDGAEVENVTFERIDMTDVGAPVYITVGARNRLPRGGAPVRKSGIKNVTFRDMRFDRAYPFSYTKNIREVMAVGQSPEQIMENILFENCDFTLAGGFSEIPGCPRPIDNRYPEYDRHGLSAGHGFTVRYAKNFALENVNITLEAPDVRPLIACFDCEEK
;
A
#
# COMPACT_ATOMS: atom_id res chain seq x y z
N MET A 1 -33.59 24.12 -30.59
CA MET A 1 -33.30 25.36 -29.83
C MET A 1 -32.33 24.96 -28.73
N SER A 2 -31.05 25.34 -28.66
CA SER A 2 -30.30 26.43 -29.31
C SER A 2 -28.85 26.01 -29.58
N GLU A 3 -28.44 26.01 -30.84
CA GLU A 3 -27.04 25.86 -31.30
C GLU A 3 -26.18 27.13 -31.04
N TYR A 4 -26.36 27.80 -29.90
CA TYR A 4 -25.64 29.05 -29.58
C TYR A 4 -24.90 29.07 -28.24
N THR A 5 -24.75 27.93 -27.55
CA THR A 5 -23.91 27.81 -26.35
C THR A 5 -23.14 26.50 -26.37
N ASN A 6 -21.88 26.53 -26.84
CA ASN A 6 -20.75 25.72 -26.34
C ASN A 6 -19.48 25.98 -27.17
N ARG A 7 -18.99 27.23 -27.16
CA ARG A 7 -17.59 27.54 -27.53
C ARG A 7 -16.63 27.38 -26.33
N ILE A 8 -17.12 26.87 -25.20
CA ILE A 8 -16.38 26.68 -23.95
C ILE A 8 -15.92 25.21 -23.89
N SER A 9 -14.68 24.97 -23.46
CA SER A 9 -14.10 23.62 -23.33
C SER A 9 -14.86 22.76 -22.32
N ASP A 10 -14.80 21.44 -22.51
CA ASP A 10 -15.56 20.48 -21.68
C ASP A 10 -15.16 20.54 -20.20
N GLY A 11 -13.86 20.63 -19.94
CA GLY A 11 -13.28 20.76 -18.61
C GLY A 11 -13.55 22.09 -17.90
N ALA A 12 -14.35 23.00 -18.48
CA ALA A 12 -14.88 24.16 -17.77
C ALA A 12 -16.20 23.85 -17.03
N PHE A 13 -16.76 22.66 -17.23
CA PHE A 13 -17.98 22.20 -16.60
C PHE A 13 -17.69 21.03 -15.63
N VAL A 14 -18.59 20.83 -14.67
CA VAL A 14 -18.66 19.61 -13.87
C VAL A 14 -18.88 18.42 -14.83
N PRO A 15 -18.16 17.28 -14.68
CA PRO A 15 -18.40 16.11 -15.51
C PRO A 15 -19.85 15.66 -15.39
N ALA A 16 -20.39 15.04 -16.44
CA ALA A 16 -21.75 14.51 -16.38
C ALA A 16 -21.91 13.52 -15.22
N SER A 17 -23.04 13.57 -14.50
CA SER A 17 -23.28 12.61 -13.44
C SER A 17 -23.22 11.19 -14.01
N PRO A 18 -22.43 10.28 -13.39
CA PRO A 18 -22.36 8.90 -13.83
C PRO A 18 -23.73 8.24 -13.67
N ILE A 19 -23.97 7.15 -14.39
CA ILE A 19 -25.21 6.39 -14.25
C ILE A 19 -25.02 5.32 -13.17
N THR A 20 -23.85 4.68 -13.18
CA THR A 20 -23.46 3.65 -12.21
C THR A 20 -22.38 4.13 -11.22
N SER A 21 -22.24 3.47 -10.09
CA SER A 21 -21.11 3.64 -9.19
C SER A 21 -20.94 2.44 -8.27
N ARG A 22 -19.86 2.44 -7.47
CA ARG A 22 -19.60 1.43 -6.43
C ARG A 22 -19.69 0.00 -6.98
N PHE A 23 -19.37 -0.19 -8.25
CA PHE A 23 -19.31 -1.51 -8.85
C PHE A 23 -18.09 -2.23 -8.29
N VAL A 24 -18.30 -3.42 -7.75
CA VAL A 24 -17.24 -4.29 -7.28
C VAL A 24 -17.40 -5.60 -8.00
N SER A 25 -16.35 -6.05 -8.69
CA SER A 25 -16.34 -7.41 -9.20
C SER A 25 -16.50 -8.37 -8.02
N PRO A 26 -17.29 -9.45 -8.16
CA PRO A 26 -17.37 -10.48 -7.13
C PRO A 26 -15.97 -10.94 -6.73
N TRP A 27 -15.82 -11.27 -5.46
CA TRP A 27 -14.52 -11.49 -4.82
C TRP A 27 -13.62 -12.47 -5.60
N ASP A 28 -14.20 -13.54 -6.16
CA ASP A 28 -13.55 -14.61 -6.90
C ASP A 28 -13.32 -14.35 -8.40
N THR A 29 -13.81 -13.23 -8.92
CA THR A 29 -13.84 -12.93 -10.36
C THR A 29 -13.31 -11.53 -10.65
N SER A 30 -12.41 -11.05 -9.79
CA SER A 30 -11.70 -9.79 -10.00
C SER A 30 -10.88 -9.80 -11.31
N GLY A 31 -11.10 -8.78 -12.14
CA GLY A 31 -10.58 -8.69 -13.51
C GLY A 31 -11.47 -9.29 -14.61
N TRP A 32 -12.60 -9.92 -14.27
CA TRP A 32 -13.57 -10.44 -15.24
C TRP A 32 -14.51 -9.38 -15.77
N TYR A 33 -14.73 -8.37 -14.94
CA TYR A 33 -15.67 -7.30 -15.22
C TYR A 33 -14.93 -6.00 -15.44
N SER A 34 -15.51 -5.15 -16.29
CA SER A 34 -15.19 -3.73 -16.28
C SER A 34 -16.44 -2.92 -16.57
N VAL A 35 -16.58 -1.79 -15.89
CA VAL A 35 -17.60 -0.81 -16.24
C VAL A 35 -17.05 0.01 -17.41
N GLU A 36 -17.85 0.26 -18.43
CA GLU A 36 -17.49 1.05 -19.60
C GLU A 36 -18.62 2.04 -19.91
N PRO A 37 -18.33 3.28 -20.31
CA PRO A 37 -19.32 4.23 -20.76
C PRO A 37 -19.59 4.08 -22.27
N ASP A 38 -20.48 4.91 -22.78
CA ASP A 38 -20.67 5.15 -24.21
C ASP A 38 -20.93 3.88 -25.05
N PHE A 39 -21.78 2.99 -24.55
CA PHE A 39 -22.20 1.80 -25.32
C PHE A 39 -22.66 2.19 -26.73
N ALA A 40 -22.15 1.51 -27.76
CA ALA A 40 -22.47 1.78 -29.16
C ALA A 40 -22.14 0.57 -30.06
N VAL A 41 -22.42 0.68 -31.37
CA VAL A 41 -21.91 -0.28 -32.36
C VAL A 41 -20.38 -0.32 -32.29
N GLY A 42 -19.81 -1.52 -32.28
CA GLY A 42 -18.39 -1.78 -32.09
C GLY A 42 -17.96 -1.99 -30.64
N ALA A 43 -18.84 -1.73 -29.66
CA ALA A 43 -18.57 -1.97 -28.24
C ALA A 43 -18.22 -3.45 -28.00
N LYS A 44 -17.18 -3.67 -27.20
CA LYS A 44 -16.75 -5.01 -26.79
C LYS A 44 -17.54 -5.41 -25.55
N ILE A 45 -18.20 -6.57 -25.54
CA ILE A 45 -19.05 -6.97 -24.40
C ILE A 45 -18.38 -7.91 -23.39
N TYR A 46 -17.28 -8.58 -23.79
CA TYR A 46 -16.53 -9.47 -22.89
C TYR A 46 -15.11 -8.96 -22.62
N SER A 47 -14.60 -9.22 -21.43
CA SER A 47 -13.23 -8.89 -21.05
C SER A 47 -12.19 -9.78 -21.73
N ASN A 48 -12.45 -11.09 -21.90
CA ASN A 48 -11.48 -12.08 -22.40
C ASN A 48 -11.53 -12.40 -23.91
N CYS A 49 -12.52 -11.92 -24.66
CA CYS A 49 -12.58 -12.17 -26.11
C CYS A 49 -13.10 -10.96 -26.88
N ASP A 50 -12.79 -10.86 -28.17
CA ASP A 50 -13.14 -9.70 -29.00
C ASP A 50 -14.57 -9.77 -29.56
N ALA A 51 -15.55 -10.05 -28.70
CA ALA A 51 -16.96 -10.07 -29.08
C ALA A 51 -17.51 -8.64 -29.16
N ARG A 52 -17.79 -8.18 -30.39
CA ARG A 52 -18.22 -6.80 -30.66
C ARG A 52 -19.67 -6.70 -31.11
N VAL A 53 -20.32 -5.62 -30.69
CA VAL A 53 -21.69 -5.26 -31.07
C VAL A 53 -21.73 -4.86 -32.54
N LYS A 54 -22.56 -5.54 -33.34
CA LYS A 54 -22.83 -5.21 -34.74
C LYS A 54 -24.04 -4.28 -34.89
N SER A 55 -25.08 -4.52 -34.11
CA SER A 55 -26.29 -3.69 -34.06
C SER A 55 -26.94 -3.75 -32.69
N ALA A 56 -27.56 -2.65 -32.27
CA ALA A 56 -28.33 -2.54 -31.03
C ALA A 56 -29.41 -1.44 -31.20
N PRO A 57 -30.47 -1.45 -30.39
CA PRO A 57 -31.46 -0.37 -30.36
C PRO A 57 -30.82 0.97 -29.98
N GLU A 58 -31.18 2.06 -30.68
CA GLU A 58 -30.59 3.39 -30.45
C GLU A 58 -30.77 3.91 -29.02
N VAL A 59 -31.82 3.47 -28.31
CA VAL A 59 -32.06 3.82 -26.91
C VAL A 59 -30.92 3.38 -25.96
N LEU A 60 -30.12 2.40 -26.36
CA LEU A 60 -28.98 1.92 -25.58
C LEU A 60 -27.69 2.72 -25.85
N PHE A 61 -27.66 3.58 -26.87
CA PHE A 61 -26.44 4.30 -27.22
C PHE A 61 -26.09 5.37 -26.18
N GLY A 62 -24.82 5.41 -25.76
CA GLY A 62 -24.36 6.29 -24.69
C GLY A 62 -24.54 5.73 -23.27
N ALA A 63 -25.02 4.49 -23.13
CA ALA A 63 -25.22 3.87 -21.82
C ALA A 63 -23.89 3.52 -21.14
N ASP A 64 -23.89 3.60 -19.80
CA ASP A 64 -22.92 2.84 -19.01
C ASP A 64 -23.26 1.35 -19.16
N TYR A 65 -22.26 0.49 -19.33
CA TYR A 65 -22.45 -0.95 -19.40
C TYR A 65 -21.34 -1.70 -18.68
N ILE A 66 -21.67 -2.89 -18.19
CA ILE A 66 -20.74 -3.77 -17.48
C ILE A 66 -20.33 -4.85 -18.45
N ARG A 67 -19.08 -4.79 -18.93
CA ARG A 67 -18.46 -5.90 -19.64
C ARG A 67 -18.30 -7.05 -18.68
N THR A 68 -18.79 -8.21 -19.10
CA THR A 68 -18.73 -9.44 -18.31
C THR A 68 -17.64 -10.35 -18.87
N PHE A 69 -17.55 -11.57 -18.36
CA PHE A 69 -16.56 -12.54 -18.79
C PHE A 69 -17.19 -13.61 -19.66
N ASN A 70 -16.47 -14.11 -20.66
CA ASN A 70 -16.92 -15.25 -21.43
C ASN A 70 -16.31 -16.54 -20.84
N SER A 71 -16.94 -17.08 -19.79
CA SER A 71 -16.48 -18.30 -19.10
C SER A 71 -16.51 -19.53 -19.99
N ALA A 72 -17.51 -19.64 -20.87
CA ALA A 72 -17.60 -20.70 -21.87
C ALA A 72 -16.41 -20.74 -22.84
N ALA A 73 -15.88 -19.59 -23.25
CA ALA A 73 -14.69 -19.51 -24.12
C ALA A 73 -13.42 -20.07 -23.45
N ASP A 74 -13.38 -20.08 -22.13
CA ASP A 74 -12.29 -20.63 -21.32
C ASP A 74 -12.62 -22.03 -20.75
N GLY A 75 -13.79 -22.60 -21.09
CA GLY A 75 -14.16 -23.98 -20.78
C GLY A 75 -14.66 -24.24 -19.35
N PHE A 76 -15.19 -23.23 -18.65
CA PHE A 76 -15.81 -23.43 -17.32
C PHE A 76 -17.16 -22.69 -17.21
N ASP A 77 -18.04 -23.21 -16.35
CA ASP A 77 -19.33 -22.59 -16.00
C ASP A 77 -19.17 -21.85 -14.66
N ASP A 78 -19.41 -20.54 -14.65
CA ASP A 78 -19.30 -19.73 -13.44
C ASP A 78 -20.46 -18.74 -13.31
N LYS A 79 -20.92 -18.56 -12.07
CA LYS A 79 -22.13 -17.83 -11.73
C LYS A 79 -21.85 -16.33 -11.68
N GLN A 80 -21.73 -15.71 -12.85
CA GLN A 80 -21.42 -14.29 -12.94
C GLN A 80 -22.51 -13.42 -12.33
N GLU A 81 -22.25 -12.76 -11.21
CA GLU A 81 -23.17 -11.84 -10.55
C GLU A 81 -22.70 -10.39 -10.73
N VAL A 82 -23.64 -9.46 -10.70
CA VAL A 82 -23.36 -8.03 -10.90
C VAL A 82 -24.06 -7.20 -9.85
N ASP A 83 -23.27 -6.41 -9.12
CA ASP A 83 -23.72 -5.49 -8.08
C ASP A 83 -23.16 -4.08 -8.31
N PHE A 84 -24.05 -3.08 -8.37
CA PHE A 84 -23.67 -1.67 -8.46
C PHE A 84 -24.81 -0.77 -7.97
N TYR A 85 -24.48 0.50 -7.70
CA TYR A 85 -25.48 1.52 -7.37
C TYR A 85 -25.78 2.39 -8.58
N THR A 86 -27.03 2.81 -8.70
CA THR A 86 -27.45 3.81 -9.69
C THR A 86 -27.33 5.20 -9.11
N GLU A 87 -26.58 6.09 -9.75
CA GLU A 87 -26.40 7.49 -9.32
C GLU A 87 -27.49 8.42 -9.88
N ARG A 88 -28.30 7.90 -10.80
CA ARG A 88 -29.41 8.59 -11.48
C ARG A 88 -30.61 7.66 -11.59
N GLU A 89 -31.79 8.26 -11.74
CA GLU A 89 -32.94 7.49 -12.22
C GLU A 89 -32.62 6.96 -13.63
N CYS A 90 -32.74 5.64 -13.80
CA CYS A 90 -32.32 4.97 -15.02
C CYS A 90 -33.15 3.72 -15.29
N ASP A 91 -33.07 3.26 -16.53
CA ASP A 91 -33.51 1.95 -16.96
C ASP A 91 -32.31 1.02 -17.01
N ILE A 92 -32.39 -0.08 -16.26
CA ILE A 92 -31.42 -1.16 -16.33
C ILE A 92 -31.91 -2.18 -17.36
N TYR A 93 -31.05 -2.44 -18.34
CA TYR A 93 -31.22 -3.47 -19.35
C TYR A 93 -30.30 -4.64 -19.03
N VAL A 94 -30.84 -5.84 -18.96
CA VAL A 94 -30.09 -7.09 -18.92
C VAL A 94 -30.22 -7.74 -20.28
N ALA A 95 -29.10 -7.86 -20.99
CA ALA A 95 -29.02 -8.50 -22.29
C ALA A 95 -28.62 -9.96 -22.10
N ILE A 96 -29.49 -10.90 -22.48
CA ILE A 96 -29.25 -12.35 -22.38
C ILE A 96 -29.24 -12.97 -23.76
N ASN A 97 -28.30 -13.87 -24.03
CA ASN A 97 -28.26 -14.61 -25.29
C ASN A 97 -29.59 -15.35 -25.53
N GLU A 98 -30.14 -15.27 -26.75
CA GLU A 98 -31.46 -15.79 -27.09
C GLU A 98 -31.62 -17.31 -26.87
N ASN A 99 -30.50 -18.05 -26.84
CA ASN A 99 -30.49 -19.49 -26.67
C ASN A 99 -30.65 -19.92 -25.19
N ILE A 100 -30.69 -18.96 -24.26
CA ILE A 100 -30.74 -19.21 -22.81
C ILE A 100 -32.18 -19.05 -22.29
N PRO A 101 -32.69 -19.96 -21.46
CA PRO A 101 -33.96 -19.77 -20.77
C PRO A 101 -33.94 -18.50 -19.91
N THR A 102 -35.07 -17.78 -19.84
CA THR A 102 -35.18 -16.59 -19.00
C THR A 102 -34.93 -16.93 -17.52
N PRO A 103 -33.90 -16.35 -16.88
CA PRO A 103 -33.60 -16.60 -15.47
C PRO A 103 -34.72 -16.09 -14.55
N VAL A 104 -34.93 -16.80 -13.43
CA VAL A 104 -35.97 -16.45 -12.43
C VAL A 104 -35.75 -15.06 -11.83
N CYS A 105 -34.50 -14.63 -11.65
CA CYS A 105 -34.17 -13.31 -11.12
C CYS A 105 -34.64 -12.15 -12.01
N LEU A 106 -34.98 -12.43 -13.28
CA LEU A 106 -35.55 -11.45 -14.21
C LEU A 106 -37.08 -11.49 -14.30
N ALA A 107 -37.77 -12.22 -13.41
CA ALA A 107 -39.23 -12.29 -13.40
C ALA A 107 -39.90 -10.91 -13.27
N ASP A 108 -39.24 -9.97 -12.58
CA ASP A 108 -39.71 -8.59 -12.39
C ASP A 108 -39.23 -7.62 -13.48
N PHE A 109 -38.49 -8.10 -14.49
CA PHE A 109 -38.06 -7.30 -15.64
C PHE A 109 -39.05 -7.51 -16.80
N ALA A 110 -39.43 -6.41 -17.46
CA ALA A 110 -40.25 -6.47 -18.67
C ALA A 110 -39.35 -6.77 -19.88
N ARG A 111 -39.79 -7.66 -20.78
CA ARG A 111 -39.11 -7.84 -22.07
C ARG A 111 -39.20 -6.54 -22.88
N ALA A 112 -38.05 -6.01 -23.28
CA ALA A 112 -37.97 -4.79 -24.09
C ALA A 112 -38.02 -5.10 -25.59
N GLU A 113 -38.35 -4.08 -26.40
CA GLU A 113 -38.32 -4.20 -27.86
C GLU A 113 -36.89 -4.14 -28.41
N GLY A 114 -36.65 -4.89 -29.49
CA GLY A 114 -35.34 -4.98 -30.14
C GLY A 114 -34.40 -6.02 -29.55
N GLU A 115 -33.22 -6.14 -30.16
CA GLU A 115 -32.19 -7.11 -29.82
C GLU A 115 -30.80 -6.52 -30.10
N ILE A 116 -29.80 -7.03 -29.40
CA ILE A 116 -28.39 -6.75 -29.70
C ILE A 116 -27.85 -7.92 -30.52
N THR A 117 -27.24 -7.63 -31.66
CA THR A 117 -26.56 -8.64 -32.49
C THR A 117 -25.06 -8.39 -32.46
N LEU A 118 -24.28 -9.45 -32.27
CA LEU A 118 -22.83 -9.39 -32.34
C LEU A 118 -22.31 -9.64 -33.77
N GLU A 119 -21.05 -9.29 -34.03
CA GLU A 119 -20.39 -9.58 -35.32
C GLU A 119 -20.34 -11.08 -35.64
N SER A 120 -20.30 -11.93 -34.62
CA SER A 120 -20.38 -13.39 -34.74
C SER A 120 -21.76 -13.91 -35.18
N GLY A 121 -22.78 -13.06 -35.14
CA GLY A 121 -24.18 -13.43 -35.38
C GLY A 121 -24.96 -13.84 -34.13
N ALA A 122 -24.33 -13.88 -32.95
CA ALA A 122 -25.04 -14.12 -31.70
C ALA A 122 -26.05 -13.00 -31.40
N VAL A 123 -27.24 -13.36 -30.92
CA VAL A 123 -28.35 -12.44 -30.63
C VAL A 123 -28.65 -12.42 -29.13
N TYR A 124 -28.88 -11.23 -28.59
CA TYR A 124 -29.20 -10.99 -27.19
C TYR A 124 -30.58 -10.32 -27.08
N VAL A 125 -31.46 -10.95 -26.31
CA VAL A 125 -32.78 -10.45 -25.93
C VAL A 125 -32.65 -9.53 -24.72
N LEU A 126 -33.44 -8.47 -24.69
CA LEU A 126 -33.36 -7.40 -23.70
C LEU A 126 -34.48 -7.50 -22.65
N TYR A 127 -34.11 -7.39 -21.39
CA TYR A 127 -35.01 -7.29 -20.24
C TYR A 127 -34.77 -5.98 -19.52
N ARG A 128 -35.82 -5.21 -19.27
CA ARG A 128 -35.76 -3.85 -18.73
C ARG A 128 -36.47 -3.73 -17.39
N LYS A 129 -35.87 -3.01 -16.45
CA LYS A 129 -36.50 -2.56 -15.21
C LYS A 129 -36.03 -1.16 -14.85
N LYS A 130 -36.95 -0.33 -14.38
CA LYS A 130 -36.66 1.04 -13.94
C LYS A 130 -36.13 1.03 -12.50
N TYR A 131 -35.05 1.78 -12.26
CA TYR A 131 -34.45 1.97 -10.95
C TYR A 131 -34.40 3.46 -10.59
N ALA A 132 -34.71 3.75 -9.33
CA ALA A 132 -34.60 5.10 -8.77
C ALA A 132 -33.14 5.43 -8.46
N LYS A 133 -32.78 6.72 -8.45
CA LYS A 133 -31.48 7.18 -7.96
C LYS A 133 -31.18 6.62 -6.56
N GLY A 134 -29.94 6.18 -6.36
CA GLY A 134 -29.44 5.57 -5.12
C GLY A 134 -29.78 4.09 -4.95
N ALA A 135 -30.53 3.48 -5.88
CA ALA A 135 -30.87 2.06 -5.78
C ALA A 135 -29.64 1.16 -5.99
N LEU A 136 -29.56 0.10 -5.17
CA LEU A 136 -28.69 -1.04 -5.44
C LEU A 136 -29.34 -1.89 -6.54
N VAL A 137 -28.57 -2.17 -7.60
CA VAL A 137 -28.92 -3.12 -8.64
C VAL A 137 -28.14 -4.41 -8.37
N HIS A 138 -28.87 -5.49 -8.17
CA HIS A 138 -28.32 -6.84 -8.02
C HIS A 138 -28.88 -7.73 -9.13
N ILE A 139 -27.99 -8.33 -9.91
CA ILE A 139 -28.32 -9.35 -10.91
C ILE A 139 -27.67 -10.66 -10.49
N ASP A 140 -28.48 -11.64 -10.11
CA ASP A 140 -28.02 -12.97 -9.67
C ASP A 140 -27.19 -13.67 -10.75
N GLY A 141 -26.16 -14.39 -10.33
CA GLY A 141 -25.46 -15.33 -11.21
C GLY A 141 -26.32 -16.50 -11.66
N PHE A 142 -26.26 -16.83 -12.95
CA PHE A 142 -27.01 -17.94 -13.54
C PHE A 142 -26.25 -19.27 -13.38
N ALA A 143 -26.95 -20.41 -13.41
CA ALA A 143 -26.33 -21.73 -13.28
C ALA A 143 -27.04 -22.79 -14.14
N GLY A 144 -26.28 -23.64 -14.86
CA GLY A 144 -26.78 -24.80 -15.61
C GLY A 144 -26.26 -24.87 -17.07
N GLU A 145 -26.45 -26.01 -17.74
CA GLU A 145 -26.07 -26.17 -19.16
C GLU A 145 -26.78 -25.11 -20.03
N GLY A 146 -25.99 -24.26 -20.69
CA GLY A 146 -26.45 -23.21 -21.59
C GLY A 146 -26.67 -21.84 -20.96
N TYR A 147 -26.38 -21.62 -19.66
CA TYR A 147 -26.40 -20.28 -19.05
C TYR A 147 -25.09 -19.53 -19.28
N ASP A 148 -24.77 -19.26 -20.53
CA ASP A 148 -23.41 -18.87 -20.85
C ASP A 148 -23.15 -17.38 -20.52
N HIS A 149 -24.05 -16.43 -20.83
CA HIS A 149 -23.70 -15.01 -20.74
C HIS A 149 -24.86 -14.01 -20.61
N PHE A 150 -24.65 -12.97 -19.80
CA PHE A 150 -25.36 -11.69 -19.90
C PHE A 150 -24.40 -10.51 -19.77
N PHE A 151 -24.88 -9.33 -20.13
CA PHE A 151 -24.26 -8.07 -19.73
C PHE A 151 -25.35 -7.05 -19.39
N VAL A 152 -24.97 -6.08 -18.57
CA VAL A 152 -25.90 -5.10 -18.02
C VAL A 152 -25.60 -3.74 -18.61
N LEU A 153 -26.63 -3.00 -19.00
CA LEU A 153 -26.55 -1.62 -19.44
C LEU A 153 -27.45 -0.75 -18.56
N ALA A 154 -27.00 0.46 -18.25
CA ALA A 154 -27.75 1.45 -17.51
C ALA A 154 -27.96 2.68 -18.42
N VAL A 155 -29.22 2.96 -18.75
CA VAL A 155 -29.62 4.09 -19.61
C VAL A 155 -30.29 5.14 -18.73
N PRO A 156 -29.85 6.40 -18.71
CA PRO A 156 -30.43 7.41 -17.84
C PRO A 156 -31.84 7.77 -18.33
N ALA A 157 -32.77 8.00 -17.41
CA ALA A 157 -34.16 8.34 -17.76
C ALA A 157 -34.28 9.74 -18.41
N GLU A 158 -33.40 10.65 -18.03
CA GLU A 158 -33.34 12.03 -18.54
C GLU A 158 -31.89 12.47 -18.71
N GLY A 159 -31.63 13.41 -19.63
CA GLY A 159 -30.32 14.07 -19.75
C GLY A 159 -30.04 15.03 -18.58
N GLU A 160 -28.78 15.45 -18.42
CA GLU A 160 -28.39 16.45 -17.41
C GLU A 160 -27.91 17.74 -18.09
N GLU A 161 -28.27 18.89 -17.52
CA GLU A 161 -27.73 20.19 -17.94
C GLU A 161 -26.28 20.34 -17.45
N LYS A 162 -25.41 20.87 -18.32
CA LYS A 162 -24.01 21.16 -17.94
C LYS A 162 -23.97 22.26 -16.89
N LYS A 163 -23.34 21.97 -15.75
CA LYS A 163 -23.07 22.93 -14.67
C LYS A 163 -21.64 23.47 -14.79
N PRO A 164 -21.41 24.79 -14.70
CA PRO A 164 -20.05 25.33 -14.68
C PRO A 164 -19.29 24.85 -13.44
N LEU A 165 -17.97 24.73 -13.55
CA LEU A 165 -17.13 24.45 -12.38
C LEU A 165 -17.20 25.60 -11.36
N PRO A 166 -17.08 25.31 -10.05
CA PRO A 166 -16.88 26.33 -9.03
C PRO A 166 -15.66 27.21 -9.35
N GLU A 167 -15.79 28.53 -9.17
CA GLU A 167 -14.64 29.42 -9.29
C GLU A 167 -13.65 29.17 -8.14
N THR A 168 -12.38 29.01 -8.49
CA THR A 168 -11.30 28.85 -7.50
C THR A 168 -10.65 30.20 -7.19
N PRO A 169 -10.38 30.53 -5.92
CA PRO A 169 -9.74 31.79 -5.58
C PRO A 169 -8.31 31.86 -6.13
N ALA A 170 -7.88 33.06 -6.54
CA ALA A 170 -6.46 33.31 -6.80
C ALA A 170 -5.68 33.30 -5.48
N CYS A 171 -4.45 32.80 -5.49
CA CYS A 171 -3.59 32.84 -4.31
C CYS A 171 -3.13 34.28 -4.04
N GLY A 172 -3.13 34.69 -2.76
CA GLY A 172 -2.66 36.02 -2.37
C GLY A 172 -1.14 36.17 -2.47
N ALA A 173 -0.39 35.22 -1.92
CA ALA A 173 1.07 35.17 -1.97
C ALA A 173 1.56 33.76 -2.31
N PHE A 174 2.67 33.67 -3.04
CA PHE A 174 3.36 32.42 -3.29
C PHE A 174 4.61 32.33 -2.42
N PRO A 175 4.97 31.13 -1.93
CA PRO A 175 6.29 30.90 -1.37
C PRO A 175 7.40 31.26 -2.38
N PRO A 176 8.63 31.52 -1.91
CA PRO A 176 9.79 31.67 -2.79
C PRO A 176 9.90 30.51 -3.78
N ALA A 177 10.37 30.79 -5.00
CA ALA A 177 10.54 29.76 -6.02
C ALA A 177 11.38 28.60 -5.50
N TYR A 178 10.98 27.38 -5.87
CA TYR A 178 11.70 26.19 -5.47
C TYR A 178 13.09 26.23 -6.08
N ILE A 179 14.11 25.98 -5.26
CA ILE A 179 15.47 25.81 -5.76
C ILE A 179 15.63 24.32 -6.02
N PRO A 180 15.80 23.88 -7.30
CA PRO A 180 16.06 22.49 -7.61
C PRO A 180 17.21 21.97 -6.76
N ARG A 181 17.00 20.79 -6.18
CA ARG A 181 18.00 20.17 -5.31
C ARG A 181 18.83 19.21 -6.15
N GLU A 182 20.14 19.26 -5.96
CA GLU A 182 21.01 18.19 -6.41
C GLU A 182 21.10 17.16 -5.29
N TYR A 183 20.78 15.91 -5.62
CA TYR A 183 20.89 14.79 -4.70
C TYR A 183 22.13 13.99 -5.07
N ARG A 184 22.97 13.74 -4.08
CA ARG A 184 24.28 13.11 -4.27
C ARG A 184 24.44 11.95 -3.32
N ARG A 185 25.03 10.88 -3.83
CA ARG A 185 25.63 9.84 -3.01
C ARG A 185 27.12 10.12 -2.94
N TYR A 186 27.59 10.45 -1.74
CA TYR A 186 28.97 10.85 -1.46
C TYR A 186 29.88 9.63 -1.34
N TYR A 187 29.43 8.59 -0.62
CA TYR A 187 30.18 7.35 -0.40
C TYR A 187 29.22 6.15 -0.41
N SER A 188 29.68 5.02 -0.94
CA SER A 188 28.96 3.74 -0.97
C SER A 188 29.97 2.61 -0.97
N GLU A 189 30.31 2.11 0.21
CA GLU A 189 31.46 1.23 0.39
C GLU A 189 31.16 0.04 1.28
N VAL A 190 31.41 -1.15 0.75
CA VAL A 190 31.36 -2.43 1.47
C VAL A 190 32.76 -3.00 1.72
N PHE A 191 33.82 -2.26 1.37
CA PHE A 191 35.24 -2.57 1.64
C PHE A 191 35.80 -3.91 1.11
N ASN A 192 35.00 -4.73 0.43
CA ASN A 192 35.40 -6.04 -0.10
C ASN A 192 36.58 -5.97 -1.09
N GLU A 193 36.66 -4.86 -1.86
CA GLU A 193 37.73 -4.59 -2.83
C GLU A 193 38.92 -3.79 -2.23
N GLY A 194 38.88 -3.43 -0.95
CA GLY A 194 39.92 -2.66 -0.26
C GLY A 194 39.40 -1.37 0.38
N ILE A 195 40.32 -0.58 0.95
CA ILE A 195 40.02 0.80 1.38
C ILE A 195 40.18 1.70 0.16
N PRO A 196 39.12 2.37 -0.33
CA PRO A 196 39.18 3.25 -1.49
C PRO A 196 40.16 4.42 -1.30
N GLU A 197 40.82 4.84 -2.39
CA GLU A 197 41.74 5.99 -2.38
C GLU A 197 41.07 7.31 -1.94
N GLY A 198 39.74 7.41 -2.07
CA GLY A 198 38.95 8.58 -1.66
C GLY A 198 38.65 8.68 -0.15
N LEU A 199 38.91 7.62 0.64
CA LEU A 199 38.73 7.65 2.09
C LEU A 199 40.07 7.98 2.78
N GLU A 200 40.12 9.10 3.50
CA GLU A 200 41.28 9.42 4.32
C GLU A 200 41.27 8.56 5.59
N THR A 201 42.42 7.97 5.93
CA THR A 201 42.57 7.17 7.15
C THR A 201 43.68 7.72 8.03
N VAL A 202 43.44 7.81 9.33
CA VAL A 202 44.43 8.22 10.33
C VAL A 202 44.61 7.10 11.35
N GLY A 203 45.85 6.75 11.67
CA GLY A 203 46.15 5.63 12.58
C GLY A 203 46.18 4.28 11.84
N GLU A 204 45.91 3.19 12.57
CA GLU A 204 45.90 1.84 12.01
C GLU A 204 44.50 1.50 11.50
N VAL A 205 44.31 1.58 10.18
CA VAL A 205 43.10 1.09 9.50
C VAL A 205 43.51 -0.06 8.59
N THR A 206 42.96 -1.24 8.83
CA THR A 206 43.28 -2.47 8.09
C THR A 206 42.02 -3.15 7.61
N LEU A 207 42.12 -3.96 6.57
CA LEU A 207 41.00 -4.76 6.10
C LEU A 207 40.98 -6.10 6.84
N ARG A 208 39.80 -6.53 7.29
CA ARG A 208 39.59 -7.81 7.97
C ARG A 208 38.50 -8.60 7.26
N GLU A 209 38.62 -9.92 7.29
CA GLU A 209 37.63 -10.84 6.76
C GLU A 209 36.66 -11.25 7.88
N ARG A 210 35.37 -11.38 7.54
CA ARG A 210 34.38 -12.00 8.44
C ARG A 210 34.66 -13.50 8.55
N ALA A 211 34.52 -14.05 9.75
CA ALA A 211 34.86 -15.45 10.01
C ALA A 211 33.89 -16.44 9.32
N ASP A 212 32.63 -16.03 9.16
CA ASP A 212 31.57 -16.81 8.52
C ASP A 212 31.57 -16.69 6.99
N ASP A 213 32.14 -15.61 6.44
CA ASP A 213 32.17 -15.34 5.01
C ASP A 213 33.42 -14.53 4.62
N PRO A 214 34.54 -15.17 4.23
CA PRO A 214 35.79 -14.48 3.93
C PRO A 214 35.74 -13.52 2.72
N ARG A 215 34.67 -13.57 1.93
CA ARG A 215 34.43 -12.61 0.84
C ARG A 215 33.89 -11.29 1.36
N ASP A 216 33.20 -11.31 2.50
CA ASP A 216 32.74 -10.15 3.24
C ASP A 216 33.87 -9.64 4.14
N LYS A 217 34.29 -8.41 3.87
CA LYS A 217 35.39 -7.74 4.55
C LYS A 217 34.92 -6.41 5.09
N TYR A 218 35.58 -5.98 6.16
CA TYR A 218 35.28 -4.71 6.80
C TYR A 218 36.57 -3.95 7.10
N ALA A 219 36.47 -2.63 7.18
CA ALA A 219 37.57 -1.78 7.63
C ALA A 219 37.66 -1.82 9.17
N ALA A 220 38.74 -2.35 9.70
CA ALA A 220 39.05 -2.38 11.12
C ALA A 220 39.89 -1.17 11.50
N VAL A 221 39.33 -0.30 12.33
CA VAL A 221 39.92 0.95 12.81
C VAL A 221 40.44 0.73 14.23
N SER A 222 41.77 0.74 14.41
CA SER A 222 42.45 0.51 15.68
C SER A 222 43.16 1.78 16.15
N LYS A 223 42.67 2.41 17.23
CA LYS A 223 43.16 3.72 17.72
C LYS A 223 43.34 4.75 16.59
N GLY A 224 42.36 4.76 15.68
CA GLY A 224 42.42 5.48 14.41
C GLY A 224 41.07 6.06 14.01
N CYS A 225 40.99 6.52 12.76
CA CYS A 225 39.82 7.14 12.19
C CYS A 225 39.74 6.87 10.68
N ILE A 226 38.54 6.59 10.19
CA ILE A 226 38.18 6.80 8.77
C ILE A 226 37.55 8.18 8.68
N ILE A 227 38.01 8.99 7.74
CA ILE A 227 37.56 10.35 7.49
C ILE A 227 37.00 10.41 6.07
N CYS A 228 35.72 10.75 5.99
CA CYS A 228 35.01 11.02 4.75
C CYS A 228 34.89 12.54 4.62
N GLU A 229 35.90 13.19 4.03
CA GLU A 229 35.87 14.64 3.78
C GLU A 229 34.80 14.95 2.73
N MET A 230 33.96 15.95 3.00
CA MET A 230 32.85 16.39 2.16
C MET A 230 32.71 17.91 2.25
N PRO A 231 33.37 18.67 1.36
CA PRO A 231 33.35 20.13 1.41
C PRO A 231 32.00 20.75 1.05
N ASP A 232 31.06 19.97 0.52
CA ASP A 232 29.73 20.40 0.07
C ASP A 232 28.65 19.44 0.56
N PHE A 233 28.36 19.52 1.86
CA PHE A 233 27.27 18.78 2.50
C PHE A 233 25.92 19.25 1.94
N GLY A 234 25.04 18.31 1.60
CA GLY A 234 23.65 18.62 1.28
C GLY A 234 22.91 19.16 2.49
N ARG A 235 21.63 19.48 2.32
CA ARG A 235 20.82 20.08 3.39
C ARG A 235 20.45 19.07 4.46
N ARG A 236 20.12 17.86 4.05
CA ARG A 236 19.78 16.73 4.91
C ARG A 236 20.52 15.51 4.39
N VAL A 237 21.40 14.94 5.23
CA VAL A 237 22.30 13.87 4.83
C VAL A 237 22.04 12.63 5.68
N VAL A 238 21.93 11.48 5.03
CA VAL A 238 21.81 10.17 5.65
C VAL A 238 23.18 9.51 5.69
N ILE A 239 23.60 9.11 6.89
CA ILE A 239 24.89 8.48 7.13
C ILE A 239 24.60 7.13 7.78
N SER A 240 24.79 6.06 7.03
CA SER A 240 24.58 4.70 7.53
C SER A 240 25.82 3.84 7.38
N ALA A 241 26.00 2.94 8.33
CA ALA A 241 27.09 1.97 8.33
C ALA A 241 26.69 0.75 9.17
N LYS A 242 27.32 -0.37 8.88
CA LYS A 242 27.40 -1.52 9.77
C LYS A 242 28.62 -1.38 10.66
N ILE A 243 28.41 -1.48 11.96
CA ILE A 243 29.40 -1.24 12.99
C ILE A 243 29.61 -2.49 13.83
N THR A 244 30.88 -2.84 14.05
CA THR A 244 31.26 -4.00 14.85
C THR A 244 32.27 -3.58 15.93
N PRO A 245 31.84 -3.27 17.16
CA PRO A 245 32.75 -2.94 18.25
C PRO A 245 33.49 -4.20 18.72
N ALA A 246 34.82 -4.23 18.69
CA ALA A 246 35.60 -5.43 19.05
C ALA A 246 35.61 -5.72 20.56
N GLU A 247 35.41 -4.68 21.39
CA GLU A 247 35.49 -4.75 22.84
C GLU A 247 34.34 -4.00 23.52
N LYS A 248 33.77 -4.57 24.58
CA LYS A 248 32.69 -3.97 25.37
C LYS A 248 33.13 -2.70 26.11
N ASN A 249 34.37 -2.66 26.58
CA ASN A 249 34.95 -1.49 27.27
C ASN A 249 35.63 -0.51 26.29
N GLY A 250 35.44 -0.71 24.98
CA GLY A 250 35.91 0.22 23.98
C GLY A 250 35.08 1.50 23.95
N LYS A 251 35.60 2.48 23.21
CA LYS A 251 34.95 3.77 23.00
C LYS A 251 35.05 4.15 21.54
N TYR A 252 33.90 4.24 20.89
CA TYR A 252 33.80 4.42 19.46
C TYR A 252 32.80 5.53 19.15
N MET A 253 33.16 6.41 18.21
CA MET A 253 32.23 7.41 17.65
C MET A 253 32.00 7.06 16.20
N THR A 254 30.74 6.86 15.84
CA THR A 254 30.31 6.39 14.51
C THR A 254 29.35 7.40 13.92
N CYS A 255 29.29 7.44 12.59
CA CYS A 255 28.53 8.46 11.85
C CYS A 255 28.80 9.88 12.40
N ALA A 256 30.05 10.16 12.80
CA ALA A 256 30.39 11.37 13.53
C ALA A 256 30.55 12.54 12.57
N VAL A 257 29.50 13.35 12.45
CA VAL A 257 29.50 14.59 11.68
C VAL A 257 30.41 15.59 12.38
N TYR A 258 31.36 16.18 11.68
CA TYR A 258 32.26 17.20 12.24
C TYR A 258 32.28 18.47 11.41
N GLY A 259 32.45 19.60 12.09
CA GLY A 259 32.58 20.93 11.49
C GLY A 259 33.88 21.60 11.91
N LYS A 260 33.86 22.94 11.93
CA LYS A 260 35.00 23.76 12.38
C LYS A 260 35.30 23.56 13.85
N SER A 261 34.27 23.36 14.66
CA SER A 261 34.44 23.30 16.11
C SER A 261 34.76 21.89 16.62
N GLY A 262 34.79 20.87 15.75
CA GLY A 262 34.98 19.45 16.09
C GLY A 262 33.75 18.60 15.75
N VAL A 263 33.52 17.50 16.46
CA VAL A 263 32.31 16.67 16.27
C VAL A 263 31.07 17.46 16.67
N ILE A 264 30.08 17.49 15.79
CA ILE A 264 28.78 18.13 15.94
C ILE A 264 27.79 17.13 16.53
N ALA A 265 27.70 15.96 15.90
CA ALA A 265 26.76 14.89 16.20
C ALA A 265 27.37 13.52 15.87
N CYS A 266 26.97 12.47 16.59
CA CYS A 266 27.44 11.11 16.38
C CYS A 266 26.56 10.07 17.05
N ILE A 267 26.75 8.80 16.67
CA ILE A 267 26.32 7.64 17.43
C ILE A 267 27.53 7.07 18.17
N VAL A 268 27.48 7.04 19.50
CA VAL A 268 28.58 6.65 20.38
C VAL A 268 28.32 5.26 20.96
N PHE A 269 29.32 4.40 20.87
CA PHE A 269 29.37 3.11 21.57
C PHE A 269 30.39 3.25 22.70
N ASP A 270 29.94 3.19 23.95
CA ASP A 270 30.80 3.39 25.14
C ASP A 270 30.36 2.45 26.26
N MET A 271 31.30 1.70 26.85
CA MET A 271 31.07 0.85 28.03
C MET A 271 29.87 -0.13 27.93
N GLY A 272 29.59 -0.65 26.73
CA GLY A 272 28.49 -1.57 26.46
C GLY A 272 27.14 -0.91 26.16
N GLU A 273 27.09 0.41 26.08
CA GLU A 273 25.88 1.18 25.79
C GLU A 273 26.03 1.98 24.49
N ILE A 274 24.90 2.26 23.84
CA ILE A 274 24.82 3.03 22.60
C ILE A 274 24.07 4.33 22.87
N TYR A 275 24.62 5.45 22.42
CA TYR A 275 24.06 6.79 22.57
C TYR A 275 23.95 7.50 21.23
N ALA A 276 22.85 8.21 21.01
CA ALA A 276 22.77 9.27 20.03
C ALA A 276 23.16 10.58 20.71
N ALA A 277 24.17 11.29 20.21
CA ALA A 277 24.73 12.45 20.89
C ALA A 277 25.01 13.60 19.93
N SER A 278 24.60 14.80 20.35
CA SER A 278 25.10 16.08 19.90
C SER A 278 25.89 16.77 21.03
N ARG A 279 26.36 18.00 20.81
CA ARG A 279 26.98 18.81 21.88
C ARG A 279 25.97 19.25 22.93
N GLU A 280 24.71 19.31 22.53
CA GLU A 280 23.60 19.86 23.28
C GLU A 280 22.92 18.77 24.11
N LYS A 281 22.79 17.56 23.54
CA LYS A 281 22.02 16.47 24.14
C LYS A 281 22.61 15.12 23.80
N SER A 282 22.61 14.22 24.78
CA SER A 282 22.91 12.79 24.59
C SER A 282 21.75 11.96 25.11
N VAL A 283 21.34 10.97 24.33
CA VAL A 283 20.24 10.04 24.63
C VAL A 283 20.74 8.61 24.45
N ARG A 284 20.56 7.78 25.48
CA ARG A 284 20.85 6.35 25.40
C ARG A 284 19.81 5.69 24.49
N ILE A 285 20.26 5.00 23.44
CA ILE A 285 19.42 4.38 22.41
C ILE A 285 19.50 2.86 22.39
N GLY A 286 20.43 2.25 23.13
CA GLY A 286 20.53 0.79 23.20
C GLY A 286 21.74 0.29 23.97
N ASP A 287 21.95 -1.02 23.89
CA ASP A 287 23.10 -1.75 24.43
C ASP A 287 23.87 -2.41 23.29
N PHE A 288 25.17 -2.64 23.48
CA PHE A 288 25.98 -3.40 22.55
C PHE A 288 26.81 -4.52 23.20
N GLU A 289 27.11 -5.52 22.38
CA GLU A 289 27.98 -6.64 22.68
C GLU A 289 29.21 -6.60 21.78
N ALA A 290 30.34 -7.03 22.33
CA ALA A 290 31.59 -7.11 21.59
C ALA A 290 31.49 -8.15 20.46
N GLY A 291 31.93 -7.77 19.26
CA GLY A 291 31.95 -8.63 18.07
C GLY A 291 30.60 -8.80 17.36
N LYS A 292 29.53 -8.16 17.85
CA LYS A 292 28.22 -8.17 17.18
C LYS A 292 28.10 -7.02 16.19
N ASP A 293 27.41 -7.25 15.09
CA ASP A 293 27.12 -6.23 14.08
C ASP A 293 25.90 -5.40 14.45
N TYR A 294 26.02 -4.09 14.24
CA TYR A 294 24.96 -3.11 14.44
C TYR A 294 24.86 -2.24 13.19
N SER A 295 23.71 -2.31 12.51
CA SER A 295 23.37 -1.32 11.49
C SER A 295 22.99 -0.02 12.20
N VAL A 296 23.66 1.08 11.87
CA VAL A 296 23.37 2.40 12.42
C VAL A 296 23.09 3.36 11.29
N ARG A 297 22.17 4.31 11.52
CA ARG A 297 21.89 5.40 10.59
C ARG A 297 21.71 6.69 11.37
N LEU A 298 22.40 7.76 10.96
CA LEU A 298 22.23 9.10 11.48
C LEU A 298 21.75 9.99 10.33
N VAL A 299 20.61 10.66 10.51
CA VAL A 299 20.12 11.69 9.59
C VAL A 299 20.49 13.02 10.18
N PHE A 300 21.33 13.79 9.49
CA PHE A 300 21.76 15.13 9.90
C PHE A 300 20.99 16.17 9.08
N ASP A 301 20.09 16.90 9.73
CA ASP A 301 19.28 17.95 9.11
C ASP A 301 19.81 19.33 9.47
N ARG A 302 20.36 20.03 8.47
CA ARG A 302 20.94 21.36 8.64
C ARG A 302 19.89 22.46 8.65
N ASP A 303 18.78 22.23 7.96
CA ASP A 303 17.70 23.22 7.84
C ASP A 303 16.92 23.26 9.17
N ALA A 304 16.64 22.09 9.75
CA ALA A 304 16.02 21.95 11.07
C ALA A 304 17.01 22.05 12.24
N ALA A 305 18.32 22.00 11.98
CA ALA A 305 19.39 21.98 12.99
C ALA A 305 19.22 20.85 14.02
N GLU A 306 18.97 19.64 13.52
CA GLU A 306 18.72 18.46 14.35
C GLU A 306 19.29 17.17 13.75
N ILE A 307 19.28 16.09 14.55
CA ILE A 307 19.59 14.74 14.12
C ILE A 307 18.52 13.73 14.53
N ASP A 308 18.30 12.76 13.64
CA ASP A 308 17.64 11.50 13.95
C ASP A 308 18.70 10.38 14.00
N ALA A 309 18.56 9.46 14.93
CA ALA A 309 19.44 8.30 15.06
C ALA A 309 18.64 7.00 15.07
N TRP A 310 19.10 6.06 14.25
CA TRP A 310 18.50 4.76 14.03
C TRP A 310 19.48 3.67 14.43
N LEU A 311 18.95 2.64 15.08
CA LEU A 311 19.67 1.43 15.46
C LEU A 311 18.91 0.23 14.87
N GLY A 312 19.56 -0.49 13.97
CA GLY A 312 18.90 -1.41 13.04
C GLY A 312 17.95 -0.65 12.13
N CYS A 313 16.73 -1.15 12.00
CA CYS A 313 15.65 -0.57 11.22
C CYS A 313 14.80 0.43 12.02
N ARG A 314 15.10 0.66 13.31
CA ARG A 314 14.23 1.44 14.20
C ARG A 314 14.82 2.81 14.48
N ARG A 315 13.98 3.84 14.39
CA ARG A 315 14.33 5.20 14.83
C ARG A 315 14.37 5.23 16.35
N ALA A 316 15.57 5.23 16.91
CA ALA A 316 15.79 5.10 18.34
C ALA A 316 15.91 6.46 19.06
N ALA A 317 16.24 7.53 18.32
CA ALA A 317 16.10 8.91 18.76
C ALA A 317 15.70 9.79 17.56
N ALA A 318 14.92 10.84 17.83
CA ALA A 318 14.49 11.80 16.81
C ALA A 318 14.67 13.23 17.30
N ALA A 319 14.88 14.16 16.38
CA ALA A 319 14.92 15.61 16.59
C ALA A 319 15.87 16.05 17.73
N LEU A 320 17.08 15.48 17.80
CA LEU A 320 18.08 15.92 18.76
C LEU A 320 18.76 17.20 18.23
N PRO A 321 18.76 18.32 18.98
CA PRO A 321 19.22 19.60 18.48
C PRO A 321 20.74 19.65 18.28
N VAL A 322 21.19 20.43 17.29
CA VAL A 322 22.61 20.76 17.05
C VAL A 322 22.82 22.29 16.95
N SER A 323 23.92 22.81 17.48
CA SER A 323 24.24 24.25 17.40
C SER A 323 25.12 24.66 16.21
N GLU A 324 25.80 23.71 15.58
CA GLU A 324 26.61 23.93 14.37
C GLU A 324 26.03 23.09 13.22
N THR A 325 25.66 23.73 12.12
CA THR A 325 25.14 23.06 10.91
C THR A 325 26.13 23.08 9.74
N ASP A 326 27.31 23.68 9.94
CA ASP A 326 28.42 23.73 8.98
C ASP A 326 29.27 22.44 9.08
N ALA A 327 28.73 21.34 8.54
CA ALA A 327 29.43 20.06 8.46
C ALA A 327 30.49 20.05 7.35
N ARG A 328 31.64 19.44 7.64
CA ARG A 328 32.79 19.29 6.73
C ARG A 328 33.04 17.85 6.29
N GLY A 329 32.48 16.89 7.01
CA GLY A 329 32.75 15.48 6.77
C GLY A 329 32.11 14.59 7.83
N VAL A 330 32.33 13.30 7.66
CA VAL A 330 31.94 12.25 8.60
C VAL A 330 33.16 11.47 9.05
N LYS A 331 33.18 11.05 10.31
CA LYS A 331 34.23 10.22 10.89
C LYS A 331 33.68 8.95 11.53
N PHE A 332 34.48 7.89 11.45
CA PHE A 332 34.34 6.68 12.24
C PHE A 332 35.62 6.49 13.04
N ILE A 333 35.53 6.61 14.35
CA ILE A 333 36.66 6.77 15.26
C ILE A 333 36.65 5.64 16.29
N ALA A 334 37.79 4.99 16.44
CA ALA A 334 38.07 4.13 17.58
C ALA A 334 39.01 4.86 18.54
N HIS A 335 38.51 5.33 19.69
CA HIS A 335 39.36 5.92 20.73
C HIS A 335 40.04 4.85 21.59
N ILE A 336 39.28 3.81 21.94
CA ILE A 336 39.72 2.67 22.75
C ILE A 336 39.16 1.41 22.09
N GLY A 337 40.00 0.42 21.84
CA GLY A 337 39.65 -0.81 21.14
C GLY A 337 39.76 -0.71 19.62
N GLU A 338 39.16 -1.67 18.93
CA GLU A 338 39.06 -1.76 17.47
C GLU A 338 37.58 -1.65 17.04
N LEU A 339 37.32 -0.88 15.99
CA LEU A 339 36.00 -0.69 15.40
C LEU A 339 35.97 -1.26 13.98
N GLY A 340 35.10 -2.24 13.74
CA GLY A 340 34.75 -2.64 12.38
C GLY A 340 33.74 -1.67 11.76
N VAL A 341 34.02 -1.22 10.54
CA VAL A 341 33.14 -0.38 9.72
C VAL A 341 32.95 -1.06 8.38
N ASP A 342 31.69 -1.23 7.99
CA ASP A 342 31.27 -1.87 6.77
C ASP A 342 29.95 -1.24 6.26
N ASN A 343 29.54 -1.53 5.03
CA ASN A 343 28.33 -1.02 4.40
C ASN A 343 28.11 0.49 4.62
N LEU A 344 29.17 1.26 4.42
CA LEU A 344 29.19 2.69 4.59
C LEU A 344 28.45 3.35 3.43
N LEU A 345 27.31 3.96 3.73
CA LEU A 345 26.54 4.74 2.79
C LEU A 345 26.36 6.15 3.33
N ILE A 346 26.82 7.13 2.57
CA ILE A 346 26.62 8.55 2.84
C ILE A 346 25.97 9.18 1.62
N GLU A 347 24.74 9.63 1.77
CA GLU A 347 23.95 10.19 0.69
C GLU A 347 23.04 11.31 1.19
N ASP A 348 22.64 12.20 0.29
CA ASP A 348 21.54 13.10 0.56
C ASP A 348 20.27 12.30 0.84
N ASP A 349 19.49 12.74 1.81
CA ASP A 349 18.20 12.13 2.07
C ASP A 349 17.30 12.33 0.85
N THR A 350 16.82 11.25 0.23
CA THR A 350 15.87 11.38 -0.86
C THR A 350 14.51 11.84 -0.35
N GLU A 351 14.14 11.57 0.90
CA GLU A 351 12.82 11.88 1.46
C GLU A 351 12.68 13.35 1.92
N ILE A 352 13.08 14.29 1.06
CA ILE A 352 12.93 15.72 1.32
C ILE A 352 11.80 16.30 0.48
N TYR A 353 10.82 16.87 1.17
CA TYR A 353 9.67 17.50 0.58
C TYR A 353 9.94 18.98 0.25
N ALA A 354 9.36 19.49 -0.83
CA ALA A 354 9.18 20.92 -1.07
C ALA A 354 8.05 21.48 -0.19
N VAL A 355 7.01 20.66 0.04
CA VAL A 355 5.91 20.90 0.99
C VAL A 355 5.59 19.56 1.65
N ASN A 356 5.52 19.52 2.98
CA ASN A 356 5.02 18.39 3.76
C ASN A 356 4.04 18.93 4.81
N GLU A 357 2.86 19.28 4.34
CA GLU A 357 1.80 19.88 5.13
C GLU A 357 0.91 18.78 5.71
N ASP A 358 0.86 18.70 7.03
CA ASP A 358 0.00 17.81 7.82
C ASP A 358 -1.12 18.56 8.54
N PHE A 359 -1.20 19.89 8.35
CA PHE A 359 -2.19 20.78 8.98
C PHE A 359 -2.18 20.69 10.50
N ALA A 360 -1.00 20.51 11.11
CA ALA A 360 -0.83 20.68 12.55
C ALA A 360 -1.20 22.11 13.01
N GLU A 361 -0.92 23.12 12.19
CA GLU A 361 -1.15 24.56 12.38
C GLU A 361 -1.70 25.23 11.10
N GLU A 362 -2.21 26.46 11.20
CA GLU A 362 -2.71 27.22 10.04
C GLU A 362 -1.57 27.54 9.05
N SER A 363 -1.88 27.41 7.75
CA SER A 363 -0.92 27.64 6.68
C SER A 363 -1.15 29.00 6.01
N ASP A 364 -0.12 29.85 5.98
CA ASP A 364 -0.16 31.18 5.34
C ASP A 364 -0.44 31.14 3.82
N PHE A 365 -0.37 29.95 3.22
CA PHE A 365 -0.51 29.73 1.78
C PHE A 365 -1.90 29.24 1.36
N VAL A 366 -2.84 29.14 2.31
CA VAL A 366 -4.25 28.85 2.02
C VAL A 366 -5.02 30.15 1.76
N THR A 367 -5.66 30.25 0.60
CA THR A 367 -6.60 31.32 0.28
C THR A 367 -7.99 30.74 0.06
N THR A 368 -8.98 31.21 0.80
CA THR A 368 -10.38 30.77 0.68
C THR A 368 -11.18 31.65 -0.27
N GLY A 369 -12.16 31.05 -0.95
CA GLY A 369 -13.16 31.79 -1.73
C GLY A 369 -14.20 32.48 -0.84
N GLU A 370 -14.95 33.43 -1.39
CA GLU A 370 -15.91 34.25 -0.63
C GLU A 370 -16.99 33.44 0.10
N ASN A 371 -17.46 32.34 -0.51
CA ASN A 371 -18.46 31.44 0.08
C ASN A 371 -17.84 30.23 0.80
N ALA A 372 -16.54 30.23 1.07
CA ALA A 372 -15.85 29.09 1.67
C ALA A 372 -15.58 29.28 3.17
N LYS A 373 -15.68 28.18 3.90
CA LYS A 373 -15.20 28.00 5.27
C LYS A 373 -14.11 26.94 5.23
N ALA A 374 -12.88 27.32 5.58
CA ALA A 374 -11.77 26.39 5.71
C ALA A 374 -11.25 26.39 7.15
N GLU A 375 -11.21 25.23 7.78
CA GLU A 375 -10.86 25.09 9.20
C GLU A 375 -10.03 23.83 9.42
N ILE A 376 -9.00 23.94 10.27
CA ILE A 376 -8.26 22.79 10.76
C ILE A 376 -9.07 22.14 11.88
N GLU A 377 -9.53 20.92 11.66
CA GLU A 377 -10.35 20.15 12.60
C GLU A 377 -9.63 18.86 12.98
N ALA A 378 -9.85 18.38 14.21
CA ALA A 378 -9.41 17.05 14.63
C ALA A 378 -10.24 15.99 13.90
N TYR A 379 -9.64 15.32 12.92
CA TYR A 379 -10.28 14.29 12.10
C TYR A 379 -9.22 13.43 11.39
N PRO A 380 -9.33 12.08 11.45
CA PRO A 380 -10.40 11.30 12.06
C PRO A 380 -10.26 11.08 13.58
N PHE A 381 -9.14 11.48 14.18
CA PHE A 381 -8.84 11.31 15.60
C PHE A 381 -8.57 12.64 16.30
N ALA A 382 -8.58 12.67 17.64
CA ALA A 382 -8.27 13.89 18.40
C ALA A 382 -6.84 14.40 18.16
N ALA A 383 -5.89 13.48 17.95
CA ALA A 383 -4.48 13.77 17.70
C ALA A 383 -4.14 13.98 16.21
N ASP A 384 -5.07 13.68 15.30
CA ASP A 384 -4.89 13.83 13.85
C ASP A 384 -5.74 15.01 13.35
N LYS A 385 -5.16 15.90 12.55
CA LYS A 385 -5.84 17.10 12.07
C LYS A 385 -5.99 17.07 10.56
N SER A 386 -7.09 17.64 10.08
CA SER A 386 -7.37 17.79 8.66
C SER A 386 -7.85 19.22 8.39
N LEU A 387 -7.40 19.80 7.27
CA LEU A 387 -8.02 20.99 6.72
C LEU A 387 -9.36 20.59 6.10
N THR A 388 -10.44 21.11 6.65
CA THR A 388 -11.78 20.91 6.13
C THR A 388 -12.22 22.10 5.29
N LEU A 389 -13.00 21.86 4.25
CA LEU A 389 -13.59 22.85 3.37
C LEU A 389 -15.10 22.60 3.27
N SER A 390 -15.89 23.64 3.45
CA SER A 390 -17.35 23.62 3.29
C SER A 390 -17.90 25.01 2.95
N ALA A 391 -19.15 25.10 2.48
CA ALA A 391 -19.75 26.36 2.09
C ALA A 391 -20.37 27.11 3.28
N ASN A 392 -20.21 28.44 3.32
CA ASN A 392 -20.84 29.29 4.34
C ASN A 392 -22.37 29.33 4.18
N ASN A 393 -22.87 29.42 2.93
CA ASN A 393 -24.29 29.60 2.64
C ASN A 393 -24.79 28.70 1.49
N GLY A 394 -24.56 27.37 1.59
CA GLY A 394 -24.90 26.42 0.53
C GLY A 394 -24.15 26.68 -0.78
N GLY A 395 -24.44 25.91 -1.83
CA GLY A 395 -23.67 25.98 -3.09
C GLY A 395 -22.28 25.35 -2.94
N SER A 396 -21.27 25.87 -3.65
CA SER A 396 -19.90 25.36 -3.59
C SER A 396 -18.99 26.24 -2.75
N ALA A 397 -18.00 25.59 -2.14
CA ALA A 397 -16.86 26.20 -1.49
C ALA A 397 -15.59 25.89 -2.27
N SER A 398 -14.63 26.79 -2.23
CA SER A 398 -13.35 26.62 -2.91
C SER A 398 -12.23 27.24 -2.10
N LEU A 399 -11.05 26.63 -2.18
CA LEU A 399 -9.82 27.17 -1.63
C LEU A 399 -8.67 26.90 -2.61
N ALA A 400 -7.60 27.67 -2.46
CA ALA A 400 -6.34 27.42 -3.15
C ALA A 400 -5.20 27.34 -2.13
N TYR A 401 -4.29 26.41 -2.34
CA TYR A 401 -3.05 26.24 -1.61
C TYR A 401 -1.89 26.60 -2.55
N ALA A 402 -1.15 27.66 -2.23
CA ALA A 402 0.05 28.05 -2.96
C ALA A 402 1.25 27.23 -2.48
N PHE A 403 2.13 26.85 -3.41
CA PHE A 403 3.40 26.20 -3.10
C PHE A 403 4.53 26.79 -3.95
N PRO A 404 5.81 26.57 -3.60
CA PRO A 404 6.94 27.03 -4.40
C PRO A 404 6.78 26.62 -5.87
N ALA A 405 7.01 27.52 -6.83
CA ALA A 405 6.93 27.14 -8.24
C ALA A 405 8.00 26.09 -8.60
N ILE A 406 7.56 24.95 -9.16
CA ILE A 406 8.42 23.83 -9.58
C ILE A 406 8.21 23.56 -11.07
N ALA A 407 9.32 23.48 -11.81
CA ALA A 407 9.37 23.13 -13.23
C ALA A 407 10.05 21.76 -13.42
N GLY A 408 9.89 21.16 -14.61
CA GLY A 408 10.43 19.84 -14.90
C GLY A 408 9.51 18.75 -14.37
N ILE A 409 9.99 17.97 -13.41
CA ILE A 409 9.22 16.88 -12.81
C ILE A 409 8.89 17.22 -11.38
N LEU A 410 7.63 17.08 -11.02
CA LEU A 410 7.17 17.18 -9.64
C LEU A 410 6.10 16.14 -9.37
N THR A 411 6.00 15.71 -8.12
CA THR A 411 4.92 14.89 -7.63
C THR A 411 4.15 15.62 -6.55
N VAL A 412 2.83 15.56 -6.66
CA VAL A 412 1.87 16.06 -5.67
C VAL A 412 1.13 14.86 -5.09
N GLU A 413 1.22 14.69 -3.78
CA GLU A 413 0.46 13.75 -3.00
C GLU A 413 -0.54 14.49 -2.14
N THR A 414 -1.81 14.08 -2.20
CA THR A 414 -2.83 14.58 -1.28
C THR A 414 -3.76 13.46 -0.84
N LYS A 415 -4.03 13.42 0.46
CA LYS A 415 -4.97 12.49 1.07
C LYS A 415 -6.26 13.23 1.37
N VAL A 416 -7.31 12.87 0.65
CA VAL A 416 -8.60 13.58 0.68
C VAL A 416 -9.76 12.67 1.04
N LYS A 417 -10.79 13.23 1.66
CA LYS A 417 -12.06 12.55 1.94
C LYS A 417 -13.22 13.49 1.64
N VAL A 418 -14.00 13.15 0.62
CA VAL A 418 -15.23 13.89 0.27
C VAL A 418 -16.35 13.35 1.14
N MET A 419 -16.90 14.14 2.06
CA MET A 419 -17.86 13.65 3.05
C MET A 419 -19.27 13.40 2.47
N GLY A 420 -19.59 14.00 1.32
CA GLY A 420 -20.85 13.82 0.60
C GLY A 420 -20.64 13.36 -0.84
N GLU A 421 -21.72 13.24 -1.60
CA GLU A 421 -21.70 12.76 -2.98
C GLU A 421 -21.72 13.87 -4.04
N GLY A 422 -21.70 15.12 -3.62
CA GLY A 422 -21.56 16.29 -4.48
C GLY A 422 -20.21 16.34 -5.17
N PHE A 423 -20.08 17.24 -6.13
CA PHE A 423 -18.84 17.42 -6.88
C PHE A 423 -17.73 17.92 -5.96
N ALA A 424 -16.57 17.28 -6.02
CA ALA A 424 -15.35 17.75 -5.36
C ALA A 424 -14.16 17.73 -6.33
N LEU A 425 -13.53 18.88 -6.50
CA LEU A 425 -12.28 19.06 -7.21
C LEU A 425 -11.13 18.86 -6.20
N ALA A 426 -10.27 17.88 -6.43
CA ALA A 426 -9.26 17.47 -5.47
C ALA A 426 -8.05 16.79 -6.16
N PRO A 427 -7.08 17.55 -6.70
CA PRO A 427 -7.11 19.00 -6.94
C PRO A 427 -7.17 19.37 -8.43
N GLU A 428 -7.38 20.66 -8.71
CA GLU A 428 -6.91 21.33 -9.93
C GLU A 428 -5.49 21.85 -9.68
N ILE A 429 -4.58 21.65 -10.66
CA ILE A 429 -3.19 22.13 -10.57
C ILE A 429 -2.96 23.19 -11.63
N THR A 430 -2.42 24.35 -11.22
CA THR A 430 -2.17 25.49 -12.13
C THR A 430 -0.79 26.09 -11.97
N ASP A 431 -0.43 26.93 -12.94
CA ASP A 431 0.67 27.88 -12.81
C ASP A 431 0.24 29.14 -12.02
N GLU A 432 1.16 30.10 -11.89
CA GLU A 432 0.96 31.36 -11.16
C GLU A 432 -0.09 32.27 -11.80
N LYS A 433 -0.29 32.16 -13.12
CA LYS A 433 -1.26 32.93 -13.88
C LYS A 433 -2.67 32.31 -13.85
N GLY A 434 -2.81 31.14 -13.23
CA GLY A 434 -4.07 30.38 -13.20
C GLY A 434 -4.31 29.55 -14.46
N ASN A 435 -3.31 29.36 -15.34
CA ASN A 435 -3.43 28.43 -16.46
C ASN A 435 -3.48 27.00 -15.92
N VAL A 436 -4.51 26.25 -16.31
CA VAL A 436 -4.78 24.93 -15.75
C VAL A 436 -3.97 23.86 -16.46
N ALA A 437 -3.18 23.11 -15.69
CA ALA A 437 -2.47 21.94 -16.21
C ALA A 437 -3.39 20.72 -16.22
N LEU A 438 -4.07 20.43 -15.11
CA LEU A 438 -4.93 19.25 -14.96
C LEU A 438 -5.97 19.45 -13.87
N ARG A 439 -7.00 18.59 -13.89
CA ARG A 439 -8.01 18.49 -12.84
C ARG A 439 -8.27 17.04 -12.48
N ILE A 440 -8.32 16.77 -11.17
CA ILE A 440 -8.81 15.52 -10.60
C ILE A 440 -10.08 15.83 -9.81
N ALA A 441 -11.11 14.99 -9.95
CA ALA A 441 -12.35 15.16 -9.22
C ALA A 441 -12.88 13.84 -8.68
N LEU A 442 -13.50 13.91 -7.51
CA LEU A 442 -14.40 12.87 -7.02
C LEU A 442 -15.83 13.38 -7.13
N TYR A 443 -16.69 12.59 -7.73
CA TYR A 443 -18.09 12.95 -7.91
C TYR A 443 -18.96 11.71 -7.93
N LYS A 444 -20.02 11.68 -7.11
CA LYS A 444 -20.99 10.58 -7.10
C LYS A 444 -20.33 9.20 -7.02
N ASN A 445 -19.43 9.03 -6.06
CA ASN A 445 -18.69 7.77 -5.83
C ASN A 445 -17.80 7.31 -7.01
N ASN A 446 -17.34 8.25 -7.84
CA ASN A 446 -16.48 7.99 -8.99
C ASN A 446 -15.28 8.96 -8.99
N LEU A 447 -14.17 8.50 -9.56
CA LEU A 447 -12.96 9.30 -9.78
C LEU A 447 -12.93 9.77 -11.24
N TYR A 448 -12.53 11.03 -11.46
CA TYR A 448 -12.39 11.65 -12.76
C TYR A 448 -11.03 12.34 -12.86
N ALA A 449 -10.47 12.36 -14.06
CA ALA A 449 -9.23 13.07 -14.39
C ALA A 449 -9.34 13.70 -15.78
N THR A 450 -8.70 14.84 -16.03
CA THR A 450 -8.73 15.47 -17.36
C THR A 450 -7.63 14.96 -18.28
N ASN A 451 -7.95 14.50 -19.49
CA ASN A 451 -6.96 14.27 -20.54
C ASN A 451 -7.04 15.39 -21.58
N GLY A 452 -6.06 16.29 -21.58
CA GLY A 452 -6.24 17.60 -22.20
C GLY A 452 -7.33 18.37 -21.45
N ASP A 453 -8.29 18.92 -22.18
CA ASP A 453 -9.41 19.67 -21.62
C ASP A 453 -10.68 18.83 -21.40
N LYS A 454 -10.64 17.51 -21.59
CA LYS A 454 -11.81 16.62 -21.46
C LYS A 454 -11.78 15.82 -20.18
N TRP A 455 -12.94 15.62 -19.56
CA TRP A 455 -13.07 14.72 -18.43
C TRP A 455 -13.07 13.25 -18.86
N GLU A 456 -12.21 12.46 -18.24
CA GLU A 456 -12.21 11.00 -18.32
C GLU A 456 -12.66 10.46 -16.96
N ARG A 457 -13.72 9.65 -16.95
CA ARG A 457 -14.11 8.89 -15.76
C ARG A 457 -13.14 7.72 -15.62
N ILE A 458 -12.65 7.49 -14.41
CA ILE A 458 -11.75 6.37 -14.10
C ILE A 458 -12.61 5.15 -13.71
N TYR A 459 -12.96 4.33 -14.69
CA TYR A 459 -13.81 3.14 -14.53
C TYR A 459 -13.13 1.80 -14.90
N GLY A 460 -12.00 1.87 -15.60
CA GLY A 460 -11.27 0.72 -16.12
C GLY A 460 -10.08 1.18 -16.97
N GLY A 461 -9.25 0.25 -17.46
CA GLY A 461 -8.08 0.58 -18.31
C GLY A 461 -6.82 -0.13 -17.84
N LEU A 462 -5.81 0.63 -17.39
CA LEU A 462 -4.57 0.06 -16.84
C LEU A 462 -4.86 -0.97 -15.75
N ASN A 463 -5.94 -0.78 -14.99
CA ASN A 463 -6.46 -1.71 -13.98
C ASN A 463 -8.00 -1.72 -14.00
N ALA A 464 -8.61 -2.89 -13.79
CA ALA A 464 -10.06 -3.11 -13.96
C ALA A 464 -10.91 -2.76 -12.72
N TRP A 465 -10.29 -2.45 -11.59
CA TRP A 465 -11.00 -2.20 -10.34
C TRP A 465 -11.52 -0.75 -10.22
N MET A 466 -12.79 -0.60 -9.86
CA MET A 466 -13.53 0.67 -9.83
C MET A 466 -14.32 0.85 -8.52
N TYR A 467 -13.67 1.31 -7.45
CA TYR A 467 -14.37 1.61 -6.20
C TYR A 467 -13.82 2.85 -5.51
N TYR A 468 -14.47 3.99 -5.75
CA TYR A 468 -14.11 5.31 -5.19
C TYR A 468 -15.29 5.94 -4.44
N PRO A 469 -15.85 5.25 -3.43
CA PRO A 469 -16.98 5.78 -2.70
C PRO A 469 -16.61 7.09 -1.98
N CYS A 470 -17.56 8.01 -1.95
CA CYS A 470 -17.51 9.13 -1.05
C CYS A 470 -17.56 8.66 0.41
N ALA A 471 -17.22 9.58 1.30
CA ALA A 471 -16.93 9.38 2.71
C ALA A 471 -15.80 8.37 2.96
N ASN A 472 -14.89 8.18 2.00
CA ASN A 472 -13.74 7.29 2.13
C ASN A 472 -12.45 8.05 1.83
N TRP A 473 -11.35 7.70 2.49
CA TRP A 473 -10.05 8.33 2.22
C TRP A 473 -9.56 7.90 0.85
N THR A 474 -9.05 8.84 0.05
CA THR A 474 -8.38 8.54 -1.21
C THR A 474 -7.02 9.23 -1.19
N ASN A 475 -5.96 8.43 -1.35
CA ASN A 475 -4.61 8.96 -1.50
C ASN A 475 -4.33 9.14 -2.99
N LEU A 476 -4.21 10.39 -3.42
CA LEU A 476 -3.94 10.77 -4.81
C LEU A 476 -2.47 11.16 -4.92
N LYS A 477 -1.73 10.47 -5.80
CA LYS A 477 -0.35 10.81 -6.16
C LYS A 477 -0.30 11.17 -7.63
N ILE A 478 0.12 12.39 -7.94
CA ILE A 478 0.10 12.97 -9.28
C ILE A 478 1.52 13.38 -9.64
N THR A 479 2.15 12.68 -10.59
CA THR A 479 3.47 13.03 -11.10
C THR A 479 3.32 13.78 -12.41
N LEU A 480 3.75 15.03 -12.43
CA LEU A 480 3.70 15.94 -13.58
C LEU A 480 5.07 16.02 -14.26
N ASP A 481 5.06 16.09 -15.59
CA ASP A 481 6.22 16.46 -16.42
C ASP A 481 5.86 17.70 -17.24
N THR A 482 6.33 18.88 -16.80
CA THR A 482 6.01 20.15 -17.46
C THR A 482 6.72 20.32 -18.80
N VAL A 483 7.81 19.59 -19.03
CA VAL A 483 8.54 19.62 -20.31
C VAL A 483 7.73 18.90 -21.39
N ARG A 484 7.25 17.69 -21.07
CA ARG A 484 6.41 16.86 -21.94
C ARG A 484 4.95 17.32 -21.98
N GLY A 485 4.48 18.02 -20.95
CA GLY A 485 3.09 18.47 -20.82
C GLY A 485 2.13 17.32 -20.52
N VAL A 486 2.56 16.38 -19.69
CA VAL A 486 1.78 15.20 -19.32
C VAL A 486 1.84 14.93 -17.81
N TYR A 487 0.90 14.13 -17.30
CA TYR A 487 0.95 13.63 -15.93
C TYR A 487 0.53 12.16 -15.83
N THR A 488 0.93 11.54 -14.72
CA THR A 488 0.46 10.23 -14.28
C THR A 488 -0.30 10.40 -12.97
N LEU A 489 -1.48 9.80 -12.88
CA LEU A 489 -2.31 9.74 -11.68
C LEU A 489 -2.27 8.34 -11.09
N MET A 490 -1.89 8.24 -9.83
CA MET A 490 -2.09 7.06 -8.99
C MET A 490 -3.14 7.37 -7.92
N ALA A 491 -4.03 6.40 -7.69
CA ALA A 491 -4.98 6.44 -6.59
C ALA A 491 -4.78 5.19 -5.73
N ASP A 492 -4.50 5.39 -4.45
CA ASP A 492 -4.27 4.35 -3.45
C ASP A 492 -3.21 3.32 -3.87
N GLY A 493 -2.16 3.77 -4.56
CA GLY A 493 -1.06 2.91 -5.04
C GLY A 493 -1.24 2.30 -6.43
N ALA A 494 -2.41 2.42 -7.05
CA ALA A 494 -2.63 1.90 -8.40
C ALA A 494 -2.53 3.02 -9.45
N VAL A 495 -1.81 2.77 -10.55
CA VAL A 495 -1.78 3.69 -11.70
C VAL A 495 -3.15 3.70 -12.37
N ARG A 496 -3.80 4.87 -12.40
CA ARG A 496 -5.16 5.06 -12.95
C ARG A 496 -5.17 5.80 -14.27
N ALA A 497 -4.24 6.72 -14.46
CA ALA A 497 -3.99 7.38 -15.72
C ALA A 497 -2.48 7.51 -15.92
N LYS A 498 -1.99 7.20 -17.11
CA LYS A 498 -0.57 7.30 -17.46
C LYS A 498 -0.43 8.21 -18.68
N ASP A 499 0.49 9.17 -18.59
CA ASP A 499 0.79 10.13 -19.66
C ASP A 499 -0.44 10.91 -20.18
N PHE A 500 -1.38 11.26 -19.30
CA PHE A 500 -2.51 12.13 -19.68
C PHE A 500 -2.00 13.53 -20.01
N ALA A 501 -2.51 14.11 -21.10
CA ALA A 501 -2.06 15.42 -21.56
C ALA A 501 -2.56 16.54 -20.65
N PHE A 502 -1.78 17.62 -20.53
CA PHE A 502 -2.23 18.83 -19.84
C PHE A 502 -3.35 19.54 -20.61
N ALA A 503 -4.29 20.14 -19.88
CA ALA A 503 -5.33 21.02 -20.41
C ALA A 503 -4.74 22.29 -21.03
N SER A 504 -3.67 22.83 -20.44
CA SER A 504 -2.87 23.93 -20.99
C SER A 504 -1.40 23.71 -20.68
N ARG A 505 -0.53 24.10 -21.61
CA ARG A 505 0.91 24.01 -21.38
C ARG A 505 1.32 25.04 -20.33
N ILE A 506 2.00 24.57 -19.28
CA ILE A 506 2.56 25.38 -18.21
C ILE A 506 4.07 25.14 -18.11
N ASP A 507 4.84 26.15 -17.72
CA ASP A 507 6.29 26.00 -17.52
C ASP A 507 6.61 25.44 -16.12
N SER A 508 5.80 25.82 -15.12
CA SER A 508 5.90 25.40 -13.72
C SER A 508 4.53 25.32 -13.06
N ALA A 509 4.38 24.42 -12.09
CA ALA A 509 3.19 24.35 -11.23
C ALA A 509 3.48 24.97 -9.86
N CYS A 510 2.49 25.68 -9.30
CA CYS A 510 2.66 26.35 -8.00
C CYS A 510 1.36 26.53 -7.20
N ARG A 511 0.23 26.00 -7.68
CA ARG A 511 -1.07 26.12 -7.01
C ARG A 511 -1.85 24.82 -7.08
N LEU A 512 -2.39 24.40 -5.95
CA LEU A 512 -3.44 23.38 -5.85
C LEU A 512 -4.75 24.09 -5.53
N ALA A 513 -5.79 23.87 -6.32
CA ALA A 513 -7.12 24.37 -6.03
C ALA A 513 -8.06 23.22 -5.71
N TYR A 514 -8.83 23.40 -4.65
CA TYR A 514 -9.84 22.46 -4.19
C TYR A 514 -11.19 23.15 -4.21
N SER A 515 -12.24 22.38 -4.51
CA SER A 515 -13.61 22.86 -4.35
C SER A 515 -14.53 21.72 -3.98
N CYS A 516 -15.60 21.98 -3.25
CA CYS A 516 -16.63 20.98 -2.97
C CYS A 516 -18.02 21.61 -2.89
N GLU A 517 -19.04 20.83 -3.26
CA GLU A 517 -20.45 21.17 -3.02
C GLU A 517 -20.90 20.80 -1.59
N ASP A 518 -20.30 19.75 -1.02
CA ASP A 518 -20.55 19.30 0.35
C ASP A 518 -19.41 19.73 1.29
N LYS A 519 -18.81 18.78 2.03
CA LYS A 519 -17.61 18.96 2.84
C LYS A 519 -16.46 18.11 2.28
N LEU A 520 -15.28 18.69 2.19
CA LEU A 520 -14.04 18.03 1.80
C LEU A 520 -13.05 18.10 2.96
N CYS A 521 -12.44 16.98 3.33
CA CYS A 521 -11.31 16.93 4.26
C CYS A 521 -10.02 16.69 3.46
N ILE A 522 -8.98 17.47 3.76
CA ILE A 522 -7.63 17.35 3.23
C ILE A 522 -6.73 17.08 4.43
N ASN A 523 -6.24 15.85 4.55
CA ASN A 523 -5.42 15.44 5.70
C ASN A 523 -3.94 15.71 5.46
N ARG A 524 -3.51 15.79 4.19
CA ARG A 524 -2.11 15.99 3.84
C ARG A 524 -1.91 16.59 2.46
N ILE A 525 -0.88 17.41 2.32
CA ILE A 525 -0.30 17.83 1.04
C ILE A 525 1.21 17.60 1.09
N ARG A 526 1.71 16.69 0.25
CA ARG A 526 3.14 16.40 0.07
C ARG A 526 3.52 16.77 -1.36
N ILE A 527 4.52 17.62 -1.53
CA ILE A 527 5.01 18.02 -2.86
C ILE A 527 6.51 17.82 -2.89
N TYR A 528 7.01 17.23 -3.96
CA TYR A 528 8.44 17.02 -4.16
C TYR A 528 8.83 17.02 -5.63
N ASP A 529 10.11 17.31 -5.89
CA ASP A 529 10.71 17.56 -7.21
C ASP A 529 11.17 16.29 -7.93
N ALA A 530 10.43 15.18 -7.76
CA ALA A 530 10.85 13.88 -8.27
C ALA A 530 9.68 12.93 -8.55
N PRO A 531 9.86 11.95 -9.43
CA PRO A 531 8.95 10.81 -9.54
C PRO A 531 9.20 9.83 -8.38
N ASP A 532 8.21 9.53 -7.54
CA ASP A 532 8.29 8.44 -6.53
C ASP A 532 9.57 8.43 -5.68
N PHE A 533 10.02 9.60 -5.23
CA PHE A 533 11.29 9.78 -4.53
C PHE A 533 12.57 9.33 -5.24
N CYS A 534 12.50 8.92 -6.50
CA CYS A 534 13.63 8.45 -7.29
C CYS A 534 14.51 9.62 -7.74
N ARG A 535 15.45 10.02 -6.87
CA ARG A 535 16.30 11.21 -7.04
C ARG A 535 17.78 10.91 -7.19
N ILE A 536 18.23 9.80 -6.64
CA ILE A 536 19.64 9.41 -6.69
C ILE A 536 19.79 8.36 -7.79
N ALA A 537 20.49 8.73 -8.85
CA ALA A 537 20.95 7.75 -9.82
C ALA A 537 21.86 6.73 -9.13
N PRO A 538 21.87 5.46 -9.58
CA PRO A 538 22.86 4.49 -9.14
C PRO A 538 24.27 5.09 -9.18
N THR A 539 24.99 5.09 -8.06
CA THR A 539 26.42 5.44 -8.02
C THR A 539 27.22 4.26 -7.48
N GLY A 540 28.54 4.29 -7.70
CA GLY A 540 29.39 3.10 -7.61
C GLY A 540 29.43 2.32 -8.92
N LYS A 541 29.82 1.05 -8.86
CA LYS A 541 29.90 0.20 -10.05
C LYS A 541 28.48 -0.16 -10.53
N ILE A 542 28.14 0.27 -11.74
CA ILE A 542 26.85 -0.02 -12.37
C ILE A 542 27.00 -1.25 -13.26
N PHE A 543 26.07 -2.18 -13.10
CA PHE A 543 25.92 -3.40 -13.90
C PHE A 543 24.61 -3.27 -14.69
N ASP A 544 24.65 -2.52 -15.80
CA ASP A 544 23.48 -2.36 -16.67
C ASP A 544 23.17 -3.70 -17.35
N VAL A 545 21.95 -4.21 -17.19
CA VAL A 545 21.54 -5.51 -17.72
C VAL A 545 21.69 -5.62 -19.24
N ARG A 546 21.69 -4.50 -19.97
CA ARG A 546 21.93 -4.45 -21.42
C ARG A 546 23.36 -4.78 -21.80
N ASP A 547 24.33 -4.41 -20.95
CA ASP A 547 25.74 -4.80 -21.14
C ASP A 547 25.93 -6.32 -21.00
N TYR A 548 24.97 -7.00 -20.36
CA TYR A 548 24.90 -8.46 -20.22
C TYR A 548 23.98 -9.15 -21.24
N GLY A 549 23.39 -8.38 -22.17
CA GLY A 549 22.62 -8.87 -23.30
C GLY A 549 21.10 -8.80 -23.16
N ALA A 550 20.56 -8.10 -22.16
CA ALA A 550 19.12 -7.90 -22.02
C ALA A 550 18.58 -6.98 -23.12
N VAL A 551 17.38 -7.26 -23.64
CA VAL A 551 16.76 -6.51 -24.75
C VAL A 551 15.73 -5.50 -24.26
N GLY A 552 14.87 -5.88 -23.29
CA GLY A 552 13.86 -4.98 -22.73
C GLY A 552 12.67 -4.67 -23.65
N ASP A 553 12.26 -5.63 -24.51
CA ASP A 553 11.15 -5.51 -25.47
C ASP A 553 9.82 -6.16 -25.02
N GLY A 554 9.79 -6.75 -23.82
CA GLY A 554 8.66 -7.45 -23.22
C GLY A 554 8.38 -8.83 -23.81
N LYS A 555 9.26 -9.33 -24.68
CA LYS A 555 9.08 -10.59 -25.43
C LYS A 555 10.28 -11.52 -25.31
N THR A 556 11.48 -10.96 -25.37
CA THR A 556 12.73 -11.69 -25.19
C THR A 556 12.86 -12.07 -23.71
N LEU A 557 13.14 -13.34 -23.43
CA LEU A 557 13.38 -13.81 -22.07
C LEU A 557 14.77 -13.33 -21.61
N ASP A 558 14.79 -12.24 -20.84
CA ASP A 558 16.00 -11.52 -20.41
C ASP A 558 16.63 -12.11 -19.13
N THR A 559 16.04 -13.16 -18.56
CA THR A 559 16.46 -13.79 -17.29
C THR A 559 17.95 -14.08 -17.21
N ALA A 560 18.51 -14.73 -18.23
CA ALA A 560 19.92 -15.09 -18.25
C ALA A 560 20.85 -13.87 -18.32
N ALA A 561 20.42 -12.77 -18.95
CA ALA A 561 21.20 -11.54 -19.03
C ALA A 561 21.17 -10.79 -17.69
N ILE A 562 19.98 -10.63 -17.11
CA ILE A 562 19.81 -9.99 -15.81
C ILE A 562 20.57 -10.77 -14.73
N GLN A 563 20.48 -12.10 -14.73
CA GLN A 563 21.19 -12.93 -13.74
C GLN A 563 22.72 -12.81 -13.84
N LYS A 564 23.28 -12.61 -15.04
CA LYS A 564 24.72 -12.34 -15.19
C LYS A 564 25.13 -11.01 -14.58
N ALA A 565 24.29 -9.97 -14.73
CA ALA A 565 24.53 -8.68 -14.09
C ALA A 565 24.52 -8.84 -12.55
N VAL A 566 23.56 -9.59 -12.01
CA VAL A 566 23.49 -9.91 -10.57
C VAL A 566 24.74 -10.64 -10.07
N TYR A 567 25.21 -11.67 -10.78
CA TYR A 567 26.44 -12.37 -10.39
C TYR A 567 27.68 -11.49 -10.50
N ALA A 568 27.71 -10.52 -11.41
CA ALA A 568 28.81 -9.58 -11.51
C ALA A 568 28.80 -8.54 -10.37
N ALA A 569 27.62 -8.24 -9.81
CA ALA A 569 27.43 -7.27 -8.73
C ALA A 569 27.62 -7.83 -7.31
N GLU A 570 27.54 -9.16 -7.14
CA GLU A 570 27.71 -9.86 -5.86
C GLU A 570 28.98 -9.40 -5.08
N TYR A 571 28.82 -9.01 -3.81
CA TYR A 571 29.88 -8.48 -2.92
C TYR A 571 30.54 -7.16 -3.35
N THR A 572 30.05 -6.48 -4.39
CA THR A 572 30.69 -5.24 -4.87
C THR A 572 30.14 -3.98 -4.22
N GLY A 573 28.99 -4.05 -3.55
CA GLY A 573 28.21 -2.87 -3.14
C GLY A 573 27.58 -2.12 -4.33
N GLY A 574 27.74 -2.65 -5.55
CA GLY A 574 27.31 -2.02 -6.80
C GLY A 574 25.81 -2.21 -7.10
N THR A 575 25.39 -1.62 -8.22
CA THR A 575 23.99 -1.59 -8.62
C THR A 575 23.74 -2.36 -9.91
N VAL A 576 22.85 -3.34 -9.88
CA VAL A 576 22.23 -3.92 -11.08
C VAL A 576 21.16 -2.96 -11.56
N TYR A 577 21.37 -2.38 -12.75
CA TYR A 577 20.48 -1.36 -13.30
C TYR A 577 19.60 -1.95 -14.41
N ILE A 578 18.28 -1.88 -14.22
CA ILE A 578 17.27 -2.18 -15.23
C ILE A 578 16.72 -0.85 -15.74
N GLY A 579 17.26 -0.34 -16.85
CA GLY A 579 16.83 0.91 -17.47
C GLY A 579 15.49 0.79 -18.21
N SER A 580 14.92 1.91 -18.66
CA SER A 580 13.61 1.97 -19.35
C SER A 580 13.37 0.85 -20.37
N GLY A 581 12.19 0.22 -20.33
CA GLY A 581 11.82 -0.92 -21.17
C GLY A 581 11.00 -1.96 -20.41
N THR A 582 10.54 -3.02 -21.09
CA THR A 582 9.85 -4.14 -20.43
C THR A 582 10.71 -5.39 -20.54
N TYR A 583 11.12 -5.99 -19.44
CA TYR A 583 12.04 -7.13 -19.43
C TYR A 583 11.26 -8.37 -19.02
N LEU A 584 10.98 -9.26 -19.97
CA LEU A 584 10.31 -10.52 -19.67
C LEU A 584 11.30 -11.45 -18.96
N SER A 585 10.97 -11.96 -17.78
CA SER A 585 11.88 -12.78 -17.00
C SER A 585 11.17 -13.86 -16.17
N GLY A 586 11.83 -15.01 -15.99
CA GLY A 586 11.68 -15.86 -14.82
C GLY A 586 12.39 -15.33 -13.58
N GLN A 587 12.69 -16.22 -12.65
CA GLN A 587 13.33 -15.89 -11.37
C GLN A 587 14.70 -15.23 -11.55
N ILE A 588 14.90 -14.12 -10.84
CA ILE A 588 16.19 -13.48 -10.61
C ILE A 588 16.63 -13.79 -9.18
N GLU A 589 17.71 -14.55 -9.03
CA GLU A 589 18.32 -14.92 -7.75
C GLU A 589 19.32 -13.85 -7.31
N MET A 590 18.92 -13.04 -6.33
CA MET A 590 19.68 -11.96 -5.71
C MET A 590 20.91 -12.47 -4.95
N ARG A 591 21.90 -11.58 -4.76
CA ARG A 591 23.16 -11.84 -4.06
C ARG A 591 23.41 -10.78 -2.99
N SER A 592 24.38 -11.02 -2.11
CA SER A 592 24.73 -10.10 -1.02
C SER A 592 25.43 -8.83 -1.54
N ASP A 593 25.30 -7.76 -0.76
CA ASP A 593 25.97 -6.46 -0.96
C ASP A 593 25.76 -5.89 -2.37
N MET A 594 24.49 -5.70 -2.73
CA MET A 594 24.12 -5.09 -4.01
C MET A 594 22.78 -4.36 -3.94
N THR A 595 22.58 -3.47 -4.90
CA THR A 595 21.30 -2.81 -5.18
C THR A 595 20.72 -3.34 -6.48
N LEU A 596 19.43 -3.70 -6.50
CA LEU A 596 18.63 -3.81 -7.73
C LEU A 596 17.88 -2.49 -7.93
N PHE A 597 18.23 -1.76 -8.98
CA PHE A 597 17.58 -0.50 -9.34
C PHE A 597 16.76 -0.70 -10.62
N VAL A 598 15.44 -0.64 -10.48
CA VAL A 598 14.47 -0.72 -11.57
C VAL A 598 14.01 0.70 -11.88
N ASP A 599 14.48 1.24 -13.00
CA ASP A 599 14.14 2.59 -13.44
C ASP A 599 12.62 2.80 -13.53
N ARG A 600 12.15 4.02 -13.22
CA ARG A 600 10.72 4.37 -13.23
C ARG A 600 9.99 4.01 -14.53
N ASP A 601 10.70 4.05 -15.65
CA ASP A 601 10.17 3.77 -16.98
C ASP A 601 10.41 2.31 -17.39
N ALA A 602 10.88 1.47 -16.45
CA ALA A 602 11.13 0.05 -16.62
C ALA A 602 10.04 -0.82 -15.96
N THR A 603 9.82 -2.00 -16.54
CA THR A 603 8.98 -3.04 -15.97
C THR A 603 9.71 -4.37 -16.05
N LEU A 604 9.96 -5.01 -14.92
CA LEU A 604 10.34 -6.42 -14.88
C LEU A 604 9.05 -7.25 -14.89
N LEU A 605 8.82 -7.96 -15.99
CA LEU A 605 7.58 -8.68 -16.27
C LEU A 605 7.80 -10.19 -16.09
N GLY A 606 7.03 -10.81 -15.20
CA GLY A 606 7.04 -12.25 -15.00
C GLY A 606 6.60 -13.02 -16.25
N THR A 607 7.37 -14.05 -16.63
CA THR A 607 6.94 -15.03 -17.63
C THR A 607 5.82 -15.92 -17.10
N GLN A 608 4.93 -16.38 -18.01
CA GLN A 608 3.92 -17.40 -17.69
C GLN A 608 4.51 -18.81 -17.62
N ASP A 609 5.75 -19.01 -18.07
CA ASP A 609 6.41 -20.31 -17.99
C ASP A 609 6.83 -20.61 -16.55
N HIS A 610 6.06 -21.49 -15.90
CA HIS A 610 6.32 -21.93 -14.53
C HIS A 610 7.70 -22.60 -14.34
N GLY A 611 8.29 -23.15 -15.42
CA GLY A 611 9.61 -23.77 -15.39
C GLY A 611 10.75 -22.78 -15.13
N GLU A 612 10.52 -21.50 -15.40
CA GLU A 612 11.51 -20.42 -15.25
C GLU A 612 11.65 -19.90 -13.81
N TYR A 613 10.93 -20.49 -12.85
CA TYR A 613 10.99 -20.13 -11.43
C TYR A 613 11.35 -21.35 -10.59
N PRO A 614 12.61 -21.64 -10.25
CA PRO A 614 12.97 -22.84 -9.50
C PRO A 614 12.21 -23.00 -8.17
N LEU A 615 11.72 -24.21 -7.87
CA LEU A 615 11.08 -24.51 -6.58
C LEU A 615 12.14 -24.61 -5.46
N ARG A 616 11.94 -23.88 -4.37
CA ARG A 616 12.82 -23.77 -3.20
C ARG A 616 12.07 -24.17 -1.93
N GLU A 617 12.79 -24.77 -0.98
CA GLU A 617 12.29 -25.14 0.35
C GLU A 617 13.33 -24.73 1.40
N PRO A 618 13.49 -23.44 1.66
CA PRO A 618 14.50 -22.98 2.60
C PRO A 618 14.12 -23.37 4.04
N GLY A 619 15.11 -23.82 4.80
CA GLY A 619 15.02 -24.11 6.24
C GLY A 619 13.89 -25.06 6.67
N THR A 620 13.25 -24.75 7.80
CA THR A 620 12.25 -25.61 8.46
C THR A 620 10.84 -25.02 8.50
N SER A 621 10.67 -23.80 7.98
CA SER A 621 9.39 -23.09 7.94
C SER A 621 8.28 -23.94 7.29
N LEU A 622 7.11 -23.96 7.94
CA LEU A 622 5.90 -24.58 7.40
C LEU A 622 5.42 -23.86 6.12
N CYS A 623 5.49 -22.53 6.08
CA CYS A 623 5.11 -21.75 4.89
C CYS A 623 6.05 -22.07 3.72
N ALA A 624 7.36 -22.18 3.97
CA ALA A 624 8.35 -22.54 2.96
C ALA A 624 8.03 -23.87 2.27
N VAL A 625 7.57 -24.88 3.00
CA VAL A 625 7.28 -26.21 2.42
C VAL A 625 5.86 -26.37 1.87
N ARG A 626 4.89 -25.58 2.37
CA ARG A 626 3.46 -25.77 2.04
C ARG A 626 2.93 -24.77 1.01
N GLN A 627 3.35 -23.51 1.10
CA GLN A 627 2.70 -22.39 0.41
C GLN A 627 3.65 -21.68 -0.54
N LEU A 628 4.86 -21.40 -0.07
CA LEU A 628 5.86 -20.64 -0.81
C LEU A 628 6.66 -21.55 -1.73
N GLY A 629 7.68 -21.00 -2.39
CA GLY A 629 8.75 -21.77 -3.01
C GLY A 629 9.28 -21.22 -4.30
N ARG A 630 8.68 -20.19 -4.88
CA ARG A 630 9.10 -19.58 -6.14
C ARG A 630 8.97 -18.07 -6.03
N GLY A 631 9.83 -17.33 -6.70
CA GLY A 631 9.72 -15.86 -6.73
C GLY A 631 10.28 -15.27 -8.02
N LEU A 632 9.69 -14.17 -8.51
CA LEU A 632 10.28 -13.40 -9.60
C LEU A 632 11.61 -12.78 -9.16
N ILE A 633 11.65 -12.22 -7.95
CA ILE A 633 12.86 -11.84 -7.23
C ILE A 633 13.00 -12.79 -6.06
N TYR A 634 14.09 -13.56 -6.04
CA TYR A 634 14.35 -14.54 -4.99
C TYR A 634 15.71 -14.27 -4.32
N GLY A 635 15.79 -14.45 -3.01
CA GLY A 635 17.06 -14.39 -2.28
C GLY A 635 17.05 -15.32 -1.09
N GLU A 636 18.16 -16.04 -0.84
CA GLU A 636 18.30 -16.95 0.30
C GLU A 636 19.69 -16.81 0.94
N ASN A 637 19.76 -16.69 2.27
CA ASN A 637 21.01 -16.56 3.01
C ASN A 637 21.88 -15.38 2.53
N ILE A 638 21.25 -14.27 2.15
CA ILE A 638 21.91 -13.07 1.67
C ILE A 638 21.84 -11.95 2.70
N LYS A 639 22.72 -10.95 2.54
CA LYS A 639 22.75 -9.77 3.40
C LYS A 639 22.95 -8.49 2.60
N ASN A 640 22.49 -7.37 3.16
CA ASN A 640 22.70 -6.03 2.62
C ASN A 640 22.21 -5.90 1.18
N ILE A 641 20.89 -5.99 1.02
CA ILE A 641 20.24 -5.85 -0.27
C ILE A 641 19.30 -4.66 -0.29
N ARG A 642 19.30 -3.95 -1.41
CA ARG A 642 18.35 -2.87 -1.69
C ARG A 642 17.59 -3.14 -2.99
N ILE A 643 16.27 -3.00 -2.99
CA ILE A 643 15.42 -3.01 -4.19
C ILE A 643 14.75 -1.63 -4.28
N THR A 644 14.97 -0.90 -5.38
CA THR A 644 14.45 0.46 -5.54
C THR A 644 14.36 0.91 -7.01
N GLY A 645 14.02 2.18 -7.27
CA GLY A 645 14.19 2.85 -8.57
C GLY A 645 12.93 3.46 -9.19
N GLY A 646 11.77 3.29 -8.56
CA GLY A 646 10.47 3.82 -9.00
C GLY A 646 9.79 2.99 -10.10
N GLY A 647 10.46 1.95 -10.61
CA GLY A 647 9.92 1.09 -11.66
C GLY A 647 8.84 0.12 -11.21
N MET A 648 8.44 -0.77 -12.12
CA MET A 648 7.40 -1.76 -11.89
C MET A 648 7.96 -3.18 -11.82
N LEU A 649 7.57 -3.93 -10.78
CA LEU A 649 7.66 -5.38 -10.73
C LEU A 649 6.26 -5.95 -11.02
N ASP A 650 6.05 -6.44 -12.25
CA ASP A 650 4.78 -7.03 -12.67
C ASP A 650 4.89 -8.55 -12.67
N GLY A 651 4.23 -9.21 -11.72
CA GLY A 651 4.23 -10.68 -11.61
C GLY A 651 3.52 -11.38 -12.76
N ASN A 652 2.76 -10.64 -13.58
CA ASN A 652 1.97 -11.14 -14.70
C ASN A 652 0.99 -12.27 -14.27
N GLY A 653 0.54 -12.27 -13.02
CA GLY A 653 -0.27 -13.35 -12.45
C GLY A 653 -1.67 -13.42 -13.05
N LEU A 654 -1.91 -14.41 -13.91
CA LEU A 654 -3.22 -14.69 -14.53
C LEU A 654 -4.05 -15.74 -13.75
N TYR A 655 -3.52 -16.28 -12.65
CA TYR A 655 -4.20 -17.31 -11.84
C TYR A 655 -5.51 -16.78 -11.27
N ARG A 656 -6.60 -17.50 -11.52
CA ARG A 656 -7.98 -17.16 -11.09
C ARG A 656 -8.46 -18.10 -10.00
N PHE A 657 -9.60 -17.74 -9.41
CA PHE A 657 -10.28 -18.54 -8.40
C PHE A 657 -10.47 -20.01 -8.85
N LYS A 658 -10.37 -20.95 -7.89
CA LYS A 658 -10.34 -22.42 -8.06
C LYS A 658 -9.02 -23.01 -8.57
N MET A 659 -8.00 -22.20 -8.91
CA MET A 659 -6.60 -22.67 -9.05
C MET A 659 -5.85 -22.70 -7.70
N ASN A 660 -6.56 -23.06 -6.62
CA ASN A 660 -6.05 -22.93 -5.24
C ASN A 660 -5.13 -24.07 -4.85
N ASP A 661 -4.08 -23.67 -4.10
CA ASP A 661 -3.04 -24.43 -3.42
C ASP A 661 -2.52 -25.69 -4.11
N PRO A 662 -1.18 -25.86 -4.25
CA PRO A 662 -0.65 -27.16 -4.60
C PRO A 662 -1.21 -28.22 -3.66
N VAL A 663 -1.96 -29.19 -4.21
CA VAL A 663 -2.25 -30.42 -3.47
C VAL A 663 -0.89 -30.95 -3.00
N SER A 664 -0.79 -31.50 -1.78
CA SER A 664 0.49 -31.78 -1.10
C SER A 664 1.43 -32.76 -1.82
N ASP A 665 1.07 -33.22 -3.02
CA ASP A 665 1.84 -34.06 -3.94
C ASP A 665 2.12 -33.42 -5.32
N ARG A 666 1.68 -32.18 -5.57
CA ARG A 666 1.82 -31.46 -6.87
C ARG A 666 2.48 -30.10 -6.80
N ARG A 667 3.14 -29.76 -5.68
CA ARG A 667 3.86 -28.47 -5.51
C ARG A 667 4.85 -28.14 -6.64
N ALA A 668 5.50 -29.14 -7.23
CA ALA A 668 6.36 -28.96 -8.40
C ALA A 668 5.64 -28.46 -9.67
N LEU A 669 4.31 -28.65 -9.75
CA LEU A 669 3.46 -28.22 -10.86
C LEU A 669 2.65 -26.96 -10.50
N ASP A 670 2.24 -26.83 -9.23
CA ASP A 670 1.17 -25.90 -8.84
C ASP A 670 1.65 -24.72 -7.96
N ALA A 671 2.89 -24.72 -7.44
CA ALA A 671 3.40 -23.66 -6.55
C ALA A 671 3.63 -22.34 -7.29
N ARG A 672 2.71 -21.40 -7.17
CA ARG A 672 2.74 -20.11 -7.86
C ARG A 672 3.90 -19.22 -7.34
N PRO A 673 4.54 -18.42 -8.21
CA PRO A 673 5.62 -17.52 -7.80
C PRO A 673 5.10 -16.28 -7.07
N ASP A 674 5.80 -15.91 -6.00
CA ASP A 674 5.69 -14.59 -5.38
C ASP A 674 6.36 -13.53 -6.27
N ILE A 675 6.09 -12.24 -6.07
CA ILE A 675 6.91 -11.21 -6.75
C ILE A 675 8.27 -11.09 -6.07
N VAL A 676 8.31 -10.86 -4.75
CA VAL A 676 9.54 -10.82 -3.96
C VAL A 676 9.48 -11.89 -2.88
N TYR A 677 10.44 -12.82 -2.91
CA TYR A 677 10.61 -13.85 -1.90
C TYR A 677 12.05 -13.88 -1.39
N ILE A 678 12.30 -13.27 -0.23
CA ILE A 678 13.63 -13.19 0.39
C ILE A 678 13.60 -13.98 1.69
N THR A 679 14.54 -14.89 1.90
CA THR A 679 14.46 -15.85 2.99
C THR A 679 15.79 -16.04 3.72
N TYR A 680 15.75 -16.27 5.04
CA TYR A 680 16.92 -16.46 5.91
C TYR A 680 18.01 -15.39 5.73
N SER A 681 17.59 -14.13 5.57
CA SER A 681 18.44 -13.02 5.14
C SER A 681 18.43 -11.87 6.15
N LYS A 682 19.35 -10.92 6.03
CA LYS A 682 19.43 -9.76 6.93
C LYS A 682 19.81 -8.47 6.23
N ASP A 683 19.49 -7.32 6.83
CA ASP A 683 19.77 -6.00 6.27
C ASP A 683 19.08 -5.81 4.89
N ILE A 684 17.75 -5.80 4.90
CA ILE A 684 16.91 -5.77 3.69
C ILE A 684 16.21 -4.41 3.60
N THR A 685 16.39 -3.72 2.47
CA THR A 685 15.66 -2.49 2.14
C THR A 685 14.87 -2.66 0.86
N ILE A 686 13.56 -2.44 0.89
CA ILE A 686 12.71 -2.36 -0.30
C ILE A 686 12.01 -1.00 -0.26
N GLU A 687 12.32 -0.13 -1.21
CA GLU A 687 11.86 1.26 -1.15
C GLU A 687 11.55 1.82 -2.52
N ASN A 688 10.56 2.72 -2.63
CA ASN A 688 10.28 3.46 -3.86
C ASN A 688 10.08 2.53 -5.07
N ILE A 689 9.20 1.54 -4.97
CA ILE A 689 8.99 0.55 -6.04
C ILE A 689 7.51 0.16 -6.14
N ASN A 690 7.06 -0.09 -7.38
CA ASN A 690 5.68 -0.39 -7.70
C ASN A 690 5.52 -1.89 -8.01
N PHE A 691 4.39 -2.48 -7.62
CA PHE A 691 4.07 -3.90 -7.82
C PHE A 691 2.73 -4.05 -8.51
N LYS A 692 2.62 -5.04 -9.39
CA LYS A 692 1.40 -5.33 -10.11
C LYS A 692 1.20 -6.82 -10.36
N ASN A 693 -0.05 -7.26 -10.35
CA ASN A 693 -0.48 -8.60 -10.76
C ASN A 693 0.38 -9.74 -10.17
N SER A 694 0.51 -9.83 -8.84
CA SER A 694 1.17 -11.00 -8.26
C SER A 694 0.48 -12.30 -8.69
N ALA A 695 1.22 -13.40 -8.82
CA ALA A 695 0.66 -14.72 -9.08
C ALA A 695 0.25 -15.45 -7.77
N PHE A 696 0.93 -15.12 -6.67
CA PHE A 696 0.68 -15.57 -5.30
C PHE A 696 0.89 -14.41 -4.33
N TRP A 697 1.63 -14.57 -3.23
CA TRP A 697 1.93 -13.47 -2.31
C TRP A 697 2.85 -12.44 -2.97
N THR A 698 2.75 -11.17 -2.58
CA THR A 698 3.43 -10.09 -3.31
C THR A 698 4.83 -9.85 -2.76
N VAL A 699 4.95 -9.53 -1.47
CA VAL A 699 6.25 -9.22 -0.82
C VAL A 699 6.42 -10.09 0.43
N VAL A 700 7.32 -11.06 0.35
CA VAL A 700 7.50 -12.10 1.37
C VAL A 700 8.96 -12.15 1.86
N PRO A 701 9.31 -11.41 2.92
CA PRO A 701 10.46 -11.77 3.72
C PRO A 701 10.11 -12.96 4.64
N LEU A 702 10.98 -13.97 4.69
CA LEU A 702 10.82 -15.18 5.50
C LEU A 702 12.04 -15.43 6.39
N SER A 703 11.83 -15.68 7.69
CA SER A 703 12.90 -15.95 8.67
C SER A 703 14.08 -14.97 8.58
N SER A 704 13.77 -13.68 8.40
CA SER A 704 14.73 -12.63 8.06
C SER A 704 14.69 -11.48 9.07
N GLY A 705 15.76 -10.69 9.17
CA GLY A 705 15.84 -9.63 10.18
C GLY A 705 16.50 -8.33 9.74
N ASN A 706 16.21 -7.24 10.46
CA ASN A 706 16.61 -5.88 10.11
C ASN A 706 16.08 -5.47 8.72
N ILE A 707 14.78 -5.20 8.66
CA ILE A 707 14.02 -5.00 7.41
C ILE A 707 13.41 -3.59 7.40
N VAL A 708 13.57 -2.86 6.31
CA VAL A 708 12.89 -1.59 6.06
C VAL A 708 12.13 -1.67 4.74
N MET A 709 10.83 -1.38 4.77
CA MET A 709 9.97 -1.34 3.58
C MET A 709 9.17 -0.05 3.55
N HIS A 710 9.34 0.81 2.53
CA HIS A 710 8.59 2.06 2.48
C HIS A 710 8.36 2.63 1.07
N HIS A 711 7.36 3.50 0.92
CA HIS A 711 6.95 4.06 -0.38
C HIS A 711 6.63 2.98 -1.42
N LEU A 712 6.03 1.87 -0.97
CA LEU A 712 5.62 0.76 -1.84
C LEU A 712 4.19 0.97 -2.33
N ASN A 713 3.96 0.73 -3.62
CA ASN A 713 2.63 0.79 -4.20
C ASN A 713 2.27 -0.56 -4.80
N LEU A 714 1.35 -1.28 -4.15
CA LEU A 714 0.98 -2.65 -4.52
C LEU A 714 -0.41 -2.66 -5.15
N ASP A 715 -0.50 -3.06 -6.42
CA ASP A 715 -1.75 -3.23 -7.16
C ASP A 715 -1.96 -4.71 -7.52
N CYS A 716 -2.41 -5.47 -6.54
CA CYS A 716 -2.58 -6.92 -6.61
C CYS A 716 -3.98 -7.37 -6.20
N MET A 717 -4.98 -6.48 -6.34
CA MET A 717 -6.37 -6.71 -5.93
C MET A 717 -7.15 -7.63 -6.88
N ASN A 718 -6.59 -8.81 -7.13
CA ASN A 718 -7.25 -9.91 -7.81
C ASN A 718 -7.07 -11.20 -6.99
N THR A 719 -8.06 -12.08 -6.94
CA THR A 719 -7.96 -13.35 -6.20
C THR A 719 -7.39 -14.49 -7.06
N PRO A 720 -6.89 -15.59 -6.46
CA PRO A 720 -6.77 -15.91 -5.02
C PRO A 720 -5.34 -15.78 -4.46
N ASN A 721 -5.22 -15.62 -3.13
CA ASN A 721 -3.94 -15.61 -2.38
C ASN A 721 -2.92 -14.59 -2.88
N ARG A 722 -3.39 -13.37 -3.14
CA ARG A 722 -2.54 -12.23 -3.48
C ARG A 722 -2.49 -11.28 -2.30
N ASP A 723 -1.93 -11.81 -1.22
CA ASP A 723 -1.60 -11.07 -0.02
C ASP A 723 -0.63 -9.92 -0.42
N GLY A 724 -0.72 -8.80 0.30
CA GLY A 724 0.12 -7.62 0.03
C GLY A 724 1.54 -7.82 0.56
N ILE A 725 1.75 -7.57 1.84
CA ILE A 725 3.06 -7.76 2.50
C ILE A 725 2.92 -8.86 3.56
N ASP A 726 3.77 -9.88 3.47
CA ASP A 726 3.74 -11.07 4.32
C ASP A 726 5.06 -11.29 5.05
N PRO A 727 5.31 -10.60 6.17
CA PRO A 727 6.45 -10.94 7.01
C PRO A 727 6.21 -12.28 7.70
N VAL A 728 6.98 -13.28 7.31
CA VAL A 728 6.93 -14.63 7.88
C VAL A 728 8.15 -14.84 8.77
N ASP A 729 7.96 -15.02 10.07
CA ASP A 729 9.06 -15.25 11.03
C ASP A 729 10.16 -14.14 11.00
N CYS A 730 9.77 -12.88 10.79
CA CYS A 730 10.69 -11.75 10.63
C CYS A 730 10.80 -10.87 11.87
N HIS A 731 12.00 -10.35 12.16
CA HIS A 731 12.21 -9.53 13.35
C HIS A 731 13.04 -8.27 13.09
N ASP A 732 12.86 -7.27 13.97
CA ASP A 732 13.44 -5.93 13.80
C ASP A 732 13.07 -5.39 12.42
N MET A 733 11.82 -4.92 12.31
CA MET A 733 11.23 -4.51 11.03
C MET A 733 10.44 -3.23 11.13
N THR A 734 10.59 -2.40 10.10
CA THR A 734 9.90 -1.11 9.94
C THR A 734 9.21 -1.04 8.58
N ILE A 735 7.91 -0.77 8.56
CA ILE A 735 7.11 -0.65 7.32
C ILE A 735 6.33 0.66 7.34
N TYR A 736 6.50 1.55 6.35
CA TYR A 736 5.75 2.80 6.36
C TYR A 736 5.48 3.44 4.99
N SER A 737 4.50 4.33 4.93
CA SER A 737 4.14 5.06 3.70
C SER A 737 3.87 4.14 2.50
N CYS A 738 3.21 3.00 2.75
CA CYS A 738 2.88 2.02 1.71
C CYS A 738 1.37 2.05 1.39
N ASN A 739 1.06 1.93 0.10
CA ASN A 739 -0.30 1.77 -0.41
C ASN A 739 -0.49 0.32 -0.88
N ILE A 740 -1.47 -0.38 -0.31
CA ILE A 740 -1.72 -1.81 -0.57
C ILE A 740 -3.13 -1.98 -1.11
N MET A 741 -3.22 -2.56 -2.31
CA MET A 741 -4.44 -3.12 -2.86
C MET A 741 -4.23 -4.63 -3.03
N ALA A 742 -4.71 -5.42 -2.07
CA ALA A 742 -4.49 -6.87 -2.00
C ALA A 742 -5.72 -7.67 -2.42
N GLY A 743 -5.48 -8.76 -3.14
CA GLY A 743 -6.49 -9.74 -3.52
C GLY A 743 -6.84 -10.71 -2.40
N ASP A 744 -5.99 -10.78 -1.39
CA ASP A 744 -6.22 -11.49 -0.13
C ASP A 744 -5.85 -10.55 1.02
N ASP A 745 -5.19 -11.00 2.08
CA ASP A 745 -4.83 -10.19 3.24
C ASP A 745 -3.89 -9.01 2.88
N GLY A 746 -4.16 -7.81 3.40
CA GLY A 746 -3.37 -6.61 3.08
C GLY A 746 -1.95 -6.62 3.65
N LEU A 747 -1.85 -6.64 4.97
CA LEU A 747 -0.60 -6.80 5.73
C LEU A 747 -0.74 -8.01 6.65
N CYS A 748 -0.01 -9.09 6.37
CA CYS A 748 -0.23 -10.39 7.01
C CYS A 748 1.04 -10.94 7.69
N PHE A 749 1.09 -10.85 9.02
CA PHE A 749 2.18 -11.42 9.79
C PHE A 749 1.93 -12.90 10.05
N LYS A 750 2.91 -13.75 9.74
CA LYS A 750 2.84 -15.19 9.98
C LYS A 750 4.05 -15.66 10.79
N SER A 751 3.86 -16.70 11.58
CA SER A 751 4.95 -17.41 12.25
C SER A 751 4.85 -18.90 11.95
N SER A 752 5.82 -19.42 11.24
CA SER A 752 5.82 -20.76 10.66
C SER A 752 7.11 -21.54 10.95
N ASP A 753 8.04 -20.92 11.68
CA ASP A 753 9.36 -21.40 12.07
C ASP A 753 9.58 -21.06 13.58
N PRO A 754 10.53 -21.68 14.31
CA PRO A 754 10.83 -21.35 15.71
C PRO A 754 11.52 -19.99 15.94
N VAL A 755 11.37 -19.03 15.02
CA VAL A 755 11.90 -17.67 15.14
C VAL A 755 10.76 -16.69 15.49
N GLY A 756 9.62 -16.78 14.81
CA GLY A 756 8.48 -15.89 14.98
C GLY A 756 8.75 -14.45 14.53
N CYS A 757 7.77 -13.57 14.68
CA CYS A 757 7.94 -12.15 14.38
C CYS A 757 8.01 -11.30 15.64
N TYR A 758 8.97 -10.38 15.72
CA TYR A 758 9.06 -9.46 16.86
C TYR A 758 9.78 -8.15 16.57
N ASN A 759 9.51 -7.11 17.37
CA ASN A 759 10.03 -5.74 17.21
C ASN A 759 9.60 -5.16 15.85
N ILE A 760 8.30 -4.90 15.73
CA ILE A 760 7.64 -4.49 14.50
C ILE A 760 7.10 -3.08 14.67
N ASP A 761 7.51 -2.15 13.81
CA ASP A 761 6.97 -0.79 13.76
C ASP A 761 6.33 -0.56 12.37
N VAL A 762 5.06 -0.17 12.33
CA VAL A 762 4.31 0.10 11.10
C VAL A 762 3.54 1.41 11.21
N TRP A 763 3.62 2.29 10.20
CA TRP A 763 2.81 3.51 10.18
C TRP A 763 2.54 4.09 8.79
N ASP A 764 1.58 5.02 8.68
CA ASP A 764 1.23 5.73 7.43
C ASP A 764 0.87 4.74 6.30
N MET A 765 -0.09 3.85 6.56
CA MET A 765 -0.51 2.83 5.60
C MET A 765 -1.88 3.15 4.99
N MET A 766 -2.03 2.92 3.69
CA MET A 766 -3.33 2.92 3.00
C MET A 766 -3.61 1.49 2.54
N ILE A 767 -4.58 0.81 3.16
CA ILE A 767 -4.81 -0.63 2.94
C ILE A 767 -6.20 -0.88 2.39
N GLN A 768 -6.25 -1.67 1.32
CA GLN A 768 -7.45 -2.27 0.77
C GLN A 768 -7.23 -3.75 0.56
N SER A 769 -8.26 -4.56 0.82
CA SER A 769 -8.11 -6.02 0.83
C SER A 769 -9.41 -6.74 0.49
N LEU A 770 -9.32 -7.71 -0.39
CA LEU A 770 -10.41 -8.65 -0.65
C LEU A 770 -10.55 -9.75 0.43
N ALA A 771 -9.70 -9.74 1.46
CA ALA A 771 -9.79 -10.52 2.70
C ALA A 771 -9.71 -9.59 3.93
N SER A 772 -8.69 -9.72 4.80
CA SER A 772 -8.50 -8.85 5.97
C SER A 772 -7.49 -7.72 5.71
N GLY A 773 -7.72 -6.54 6.30
CA GLY A 773 -6.82 -5.39 6.16
C GLY A 773 -5.45 -5.66 6.78
N ILE A 774 -5.41 -5.83 8.09
CA ILE A 774 -4.21 -6.24 8.85
C ILE A 774 -4.51 -7.57 9.52
N LYS A 775 -3.59 -8.53 9.41
CA LYS A 775 -3.78 -9.88 9.96
C LYS A 775 -2.53 -10.44 10.62
N PHE A 776 -2.74 -11.14 11.71
CA PHE A 776 -1.78 -12.03 12.34
C PHE A 776 -2.32 -13.46 12.14
N GLY A 777 -1.61 -14.29 11.39
CA GLY A 777 -1.96 -15.67 11.08
C GLY A 777 -2.31 -15.95 9.61
N THR A 778 -2.85 -17.13 9.27
CA THR A 778 -3.26 -18.20 10.20
C THR A 778 -2.11 -19.12 10.63
N ASP A 779 -0.99 -19.12 9.91
CA ASP A 779 0.20 -19.90 10.29
C ASP A 779 0.89 -19.21 11.46
N THR A 780 0.69 -19.75 12.67
CA THR A 780 1.07 -19.10 13.93
C THR A 780 1.66 -20.08 14.93
N TYR A 781 2.90 -20.48 14.72
CA TYR A 781 3.57 -21.50 15.53
C TYR A 781 4.37 -20.94 16.71
N TYR A 782 5.21 -19.93 16.52
CA TYR A 782 6.19 -19.51 17.54
C TYR A 782 5.78 -18.27 18.32
N CYS A 783 5.89 -17.08 17.73
CA CYS A 783 5.49 -15.83 18.37
C CYS A 783 5.20 -14.71 17.37
N LEU A 784 4.43 -13.72 17.82
CA LEU A 784 4.17 -12.44 17.15
C LEU A 784 4.15 -11.35 18.25
N LYS A 785 5.26 -10.64 18.47
CA LYS A 785 5.44 -9.82 19.70
C LYS A 785 5.99 -8.42 19.47
N ASN A 786 5.73 -7.52 20.41
CA ASN A 786 6.30 -6.17 20.44
C ASN A 786 6.05 -5.44 19.11
N ALA A 787 4.77 -5.24 18.79
CA ALA A 787 4.35 -4.61 17.54
C ALA A 787 3.58 -3.32 17.82
N HIS A 788 3.95 -2.24 17.13
CA HIS A 788 3.20 -0.99 17.10
C HIS A 788 2.78 -0.71 15.65
N ILE A 789 1.48 -0.66 15.41
CA ILE A 789 0.90 -0.42 14.09
C ILE A 789 0.00 0.80 14.21
N SER A 790 0.32 1.87 13.49
CA SER A 790 -0.35 3.16 13.67
C SER A 790 -0.66 3.92 12.39
N ASP A 791 -1.50 4.95 12.46
CA ASP A 791 -1.75 5.88 11.36
C ASP A 791 -2.17 5.19 10.04
N CYS A 792 -3.09 4.23 10.14
CA CYS A 792 -3.55 3.44 9.00
C CYS A 792 -4.96 3.84 8.58
N ALA A 793 -5.15 4.10 7.28
CA ALA A 793 -6.47 4.15 6.66
C ALA A 793 -6.76 2.79 6.00
N ILE A 794 -7.77 2.09 6.51
CA ILE A 794 -8.21 0.79 6.01
C ILE A 794 -9.56 0.98 5.34
N LYS A 795 -9.66 0.62 4.07
CA LYS A 795 -10.92 0.72 3.34
C LYS A 795 -11.15 -0.44 2.40
N ASN A 796 -12.40 -0.64 2.01
CA ASN A 796 -12.78 -1.61 0.98
C ASN A 796 -12.30 -3.02 1.36
N VAL A 797 -12.55 -3.41 2.61
CA VAL A 797 -12.11 -4.68 3.17
C VAL A 797 -13.28 -5.64 3.23
N ASN A 798 -13.18 -6.77 2.52
CA ASN A 798 -14.27 -7.74 2.42
C ASN A 798 -14.55 -8.45 3.74
N ARG A 799 -13.49 -8.77 4.51
CA ARG A 799 -13.57 -9.45 5.82
C ARG A 799 -13.37 -8.46 6.96
N CYS A 800 -12.35 -8.64 7.79
CA CYS A 800 -12.12 -7.82 8.98
C CYS A 800 -11.05 -6.76 8.73
N GLY A 801 -11.22 -5.57 9.33
CA GLY A 801 -10.19 -4.53 9.32
C GLY A 801 -8.91 -5.04 9.98
N ILE A 802 -9.05 -5.62 11.18
CA ILE A 802 -7.97 -6.30 11.90
C ILE A 802 -8.39 -7.71 12.27
N SER A 803 -7.53 -8.70 11.99
CA SER A 803 -7.67 -10.09 12.40
C SER A 803 -6.47 -10.54 13.22
N LEU A 804 -6.66 -10.81 14.51
CA LEU A 804 -5.62 -11.26 15.42
C LEU A 804 -5.85 -12.73 15.78
N GLU A 805 -5.18 -13.63 15.07
CA GLU A 805 -5.46 -15.06 15.13
C GLU A 805 -4.22 -15.81 15.61
N THR A 806 -4.39 -16.73 16.57
CA THR A 806 -3.34 -17.70 16.89
C THR A 806 -3.95 -19.07 17.13
N VAL A 807 -3.66 -20.02 16.24
CA VAL A 807 -4.28 -21.35 16.23
C VAL A 807 -3.28 -22.50 16.20
N ASP A 808 -2.01 -22.22 15.97
CA ASP A 808 -0.95 -23.23 15.84
C ASP A 808 0.11 -23.21 16.97
N GLY A 809 -0.11 -22.41 18.02
CA GLY A 809 0.74 -22.41 19.21
C GLY A 809 1.58 -21.14 19.45
N ALA A 810 1.41 -20.10 18.64
CA ALA A 810 2.12 -18.84 18.82
C ALA A 810 1.60 -18.06 20.02
N GLU A 811 2.55 -17.41 20.70
CA GLU A 811 2.26 -16.38 21.69
C GLU A 811 2.22 -15.01 20.99
N VAL A 812 1.06 -14.37 21.01
CA VAL A 812 0.87 -12.99 20.55
C VAL A 812 0.92 -12.07 21.76
N GLU A 813 1.90 -11.18 21.83
CA GLU A 813 2.16 -10.40 23.06
C GLU A 813 2.64 -8.97 22.80
N ASN A 814 2.14 -8.00 23.57
CA ASN A 814 2.56 -6.60 23.53
C ASN A 814 2.36 -6.00 22.13
N VAL A 815 1.10 -5.97 21.70
CA VAL A 815 0.70 -5.46 20.38
C VAL A 815 -0.20 -4.24 20.58
N THR A 816 0.13 -3.12 19.94
CA THR A 816 -0.67 -1.90 19.96
C THR A 816 -1.08 -1.54 18.54
N PHE A 817 -2.38 -1.39 18.34
CA PHE A 817 -2.97 -0.73 17.18
C PHE A 817 -3.42 0.66 17.59
N GLU A 818 -3.00 1.70 16.87
CA GLU A 818 -3.26 3.09 17.27
C GLU A 818 -3.62 3.98 16.07
N ARG A 819 -4.70 4.77 16.14
CA ARG A 819 -5.13 5.67 15.04
C ARG A 819 -5.39 4.91 13.74
N ILE A 820 -6.36 4.00 13.78
CA ILE A 820 -6.78 3.17 12.64
C ILE A 820 -8.19 3.57 12.20
N ASP A 821 -8.32 4.20 11.03
CA ASP A 821 -9.62 4.63 10.47
C ASP A 821 -10.09 3.60 9.45
N MET A 822 -11.25 3.00 9.72
CA MET A 822 -11.87 1.94 8.93
C MET A 822 -13.18 2.44 8.32
N THR A 823 -13.26 2.42 7.00
CA THR A 823 -14.50 2.74 6.26
C THR A 823 -14.70 1.72 5.14
N ASP A 824 -15.92 1.23 4.94
CA ASP A 824 -16.20 0.16 3.98
C ASP A 824 -15.41 -1.11 4.31
N VAL A 825 -15.51 -1.55 5.57
CA VAL A 825 -14.82 -2.74 6.11
C VAL A 825 -15.86 -3.75 6.59
N GLY A 826 -15.66 -5.05 6.39
CA GLY A 826 -16.67 -6.07 6.73
C GLY A 826 -17.00 -6.13 8.22
N ALA A 827 -16.00 -6.15 9.10
CA ALA A 827 -16.12 -6.00 10.55
C ALA A 827 -14.85 -5.33 11.12
N PRO A 828 -14.90 -4.61 12.26
CA PRO A 828 -13.75 -3.84 12.74
C PRO A 828 -12.58 -4.72 13.19
N VAL A 829 -12.80 -5.60 14.18
CA VAL A 829 -11.75 -6.41 14.80
C VAL A 829 -12.24 -7.84 15.07
N TYR A 830 -11.43 -8.82 14.70
CA TYR A 830 -11.58 -10.23 15.06
C TYR A 830 -10.36 -10.70 15.86
N ILE A 831 -10.60 -11.41 16.97
CA ILE A 831 -9.55 -11.97 17.82
C ILE A 831 -9.89 -13.43 18.11
N THR A 832 -8.96 -14.35 17.90
CA THR A 832 -9.18 -15.76 18.27
C THR A 832 -7.93 -16.49 18.74
N VAL A 833 -8.16 -17.38 19.72
CA VAL A 833 -7.22 -18.42 20.14
C VAL A 833 -7.80 -19.77 19.76
N GLY A 834 -6.97 -20.64 19.16
CA GLY A 834 -7.35 -21.99 18.74
C GLY A 834 -6.33 -23.07 19.07
N ALA A 835 -6.58 -24.28 18.56
CA ALA A 835 -5.79 -25.49 18.79
C ALA A 835 -5.70 -26.37 17.52
N ARG A 836 -5.45 -25.74 16.37
CA ARG A 836 -5.18 -26.41 15.08
C ARG A 836 -3.83 -27.10 15.07
N ASN A 837 -2.85 -26.56 15.80
CA ASN A 837 -1.58 -27.20 16.12
C ASN A 837 -0.77 -27.65 14.88
N ARG A 838 -0.75 -26.85 13.80
CA ARG A 838 0.21 -27.09 12.70
C ARG A 838 1.64 -26.82 13.16
N LEU A 839 2.58 -27.57 12.60
CA LEU A 839 3.97 -27.59 13.06
C LEU A 839 4.93 -27.30 11.90
N PRO A 840 6.05 -26.61 12.16
CA PRO A 840 7.21 -26.59 11.27
C PRO A 840 7.69 -28.00 10.95
N ARG A 841 8.46 -28.14 9.86
CA ARG A 841 9.10 -29.41 9.52
C ARG A 841 10.15 -29.77 10.57
N GLY A 842 10.39 -31.07 10.77
CA GLY A 842 11.52 -31.54 11.58
C GLY A 842 11.19 -31.91 13.03
N GLY A 843 9.91 -32.12 13.37
CA GLY A 843 9.51 -32.68 14.67
C GLY A 843 9.38 -31.65 15.79
N ALA A 844 9.02 -30.41 15.43
CA ALA A 844 8.75 -29.34 16.39
C ALA A 844 7.60 -29.73 17.35
N PRO A 845 7.66 -29.39 18.66
CA PRO A 845 6.63 -29.78 19.62
C PRO A 845 5.35 -28.96 19.45
N VAL A 846 4.20 -29.55 19.82
CA VAL A 846 2.94 -28.79 19.95
C VAL A 846 3.08 -27.74 21.05
N ARG A 847 2.68 -26.50 20.74
CA ARG A 847 2.64 -25.37 21.67
C ARG A 847 1.20 -24.94 21.91
N LYS A 848 0.93 -24.20 22.99
CA LYS A 848 -0.38 -23.63 23.28
C LYS A 848 -0.44 -22.19 22.78
N SER A 849 -1.46 -21.87 22.00
CA SER A 849 -1.74 -20.52 21.57
C SER A 849 -2.20 -19.65 22.75
N GLY A 850 -1.83 -18.36 22.72
CA GLY A 850 -2.29 -17.36 23.68
C GLY A 850 -2.10 -15.94 23.15
N ILE A 851 -2.96 -15.03 23.59
CA ILE A 851 -2.91 -13.60 23.26
C ILE A 851 -2.86 -12.81 24.57
N LYS A 852 -1.89 -11.91 24.70
CA LYS A 852 -1.70 -11.13 25.92
C LYS A 852 -1.26 -9.69 25.66
N ASN A 853 -1.76 -8.74 26.45
CA ASN A 853 -1.35 -7.33 26.42
C ASN A 853 -1.54 -6.73 25.01
N VAL A 854 -2.79 -6.65 24.57
CA VAL A 854 -3.15 -6.06 23.27
C VAL A 854 -4.01 -4.83 23.49
N THR A 855 -3.59 -3.72 22.90
CA THR A 855 -4.29 -2.44 22.97
C THR A 855 -4.77 -2.01 21.59
N PHE A 856 -6.05 -1.68 21.48
CA PHE A 856 -6.66 -1.00 20.36
C PHE A 856 -7.00 0.42 20.81
N ARG A 857 -6.22 1.41 20.37
CA ARG A 857 -6.36 2.80 20.78
C ARG A 857 -6.74 3.67 19.59
N ASP A 858 -7.63 4.64 19.81
CA ASP A 858 -8.02 5.60 18.77
C ASP A 858 -8.46 4.88 17.48
N MET A 859 -9.49 4.04 17.61
CA MET A 859 -10.02 3.25 16.49
C MET A 859 -11.32 3.87 15.99
N ARG A 860 -11.46 4.04 14.68
CA ARG A 860 -12.71 4.48 14.06
C ARG A 860 -13.21 3.44 13.08
N PHE A 861 -14.47 3.02 13.20
CA PHE A 861 -15.16 2.17 12.23
C PHE A 861 -16.45 2.85 11.83
N ASP A 862 -16.53 3.34 10.60
CA ASP A 862 -17.59 4.25 10.18
C ASP A 862 -18.71 3.56 9.41
N ARG A 863 -18.35 2.61 8.55
CA ARG A 863 -19.29 2.00 7.61
C ARG A 863 -18.89 0.57 7.27
N ALA A 864 -19.86 -0.33 7.34
CA ALA A 864 -19.66 -1.70 6.93
C ALA A 864 -19.57 -1.83 5.40
N TYR A 865 -18.70 -2.72 4.91
CA TYR A 865 -18.59 -2.96 3.47
C TYR A 865 -19.88 -3.58 2.91
N PRO A 866 -20.53 -2.97 1.89
CA PRO A 866 -21.82 -3.44 1.36
C PRO A 866 -21.72 -4.82 0.70
N PHE A 867 -20.59 -5.13 0.07
CA PHE A 867 -20.35 -6.40 -0.65
C PHE A 867 -19.63 -7.44 0.21
N SER A 868 -19.55 -7.23 1.53
CA SER A 868 -18.87 -8.16 2.43
C SER A 868 -19.49 -9.55 2.39
N TYR A 869 -18.63 -10.57 2.35
CA TYR A 869 -19.02 -11.98 2.43
C TYR A 869 -19.78 -12.32 3.72
N THR A 870 -19.50 -11.63 4.83
CA THR A 870 -20.07 -11.96 6.16
C THR A 870 -21.12 -10.96 6.59
N LYS A 871 -22.17 -10.79 5.77
CA LYS A 871 -23.21 -9.77 5.98
C LYS A 871 -23.83 -9.77 7.38
N ASN A 872 -23.84 -10.92 8.05
CA ASN A 872 -24.52 -11.15 9.32
C ASN A 872 -23.64 -11.01 10.58
N ILE A 873 -22.34 -10.70 10.44
CA ILE A 873 -21.44 -10.47 11.58
C ILE A 873 -20.63 -9.21 11.27
N ARG A 874 -20.94 -8.14 12.00
CA ARG A 874 -20.36 -6.79 11.79
C ARG A 874 -19.67 -6.25 13.05
N GLU A 875 -19.80 -6.96 14.17
CA GLU A 875 -19.34 -6.58 15.49
C GLU A 875 -17.93 -7.11 15.78
N VAL A 876 -17.35 -6.69 16.90
CA VAL A 876 -16.08 -7.25 17.40
C VAL A 876 -16.33 -8.65 17.98
N MET A 877 -15.64 -9.65 17.45
CA MET A 877 -15.62 -11.00 18.02
C MET A 877 -14.25 -11.31 18.63
N ALA A 878 -14.22 -11.59 19.92
CA ALA A 878 -13.03 -12.04 20.65
C ALA A 878 -13.32 -13.39 21.29
N VAL A 879 -12.84 -14.48 20.68
CA VAL A 879 -13.18 -15.85 21.10
C VAL A 879 -11.91 -16.65 21.37
N GLY A 880 -11.64 -16.88 22.67
CA GLY A 880 -10.61 -17.81 23.13
C GLY A 880 -11.01 -19.28 22.97
N GLN A 881 -10.13 -20.19 23.40
CA GLN A 881 -10.29 -21.64 23.13
C GLN A 881 -10.88 -22.43 24.31
N SER A 882 -10.35 -22.23 25.52
CA SER A 882 -10.74 -22.96 26.74
C SER A 882 -10.31 -22.19 28.00
N PRO A 883 -10.68 -22.63 29.21
CA PRO A 883 -10.18 -22.02 30.46
C PRO A 883 -8.65 -21.98 30.59
N GLU A 884 -7.93 -22.86 29.89
CA GLU A 884 -6.47 -22.95 29.89
C GLU A 884 -5.80 -22.29 28.68
N GLN A 885 -6.60 -21.82 27.70
CA GLN A 885 -6.14 -21.16 26.46
C GLN A 885 -7.02 -19.92 26.22
N ILE A 886 -6.74 -18.89 27.00
CA ILE A 886 -7.51 -17.63 27.07
C ILE A 886 -6.81 -16.49 26.33
N MET A 887 -7.53 -15.36 26.21
CA MET A 887 -6.95 -14.04 25.91
C MET A 887 -6.83 -13.25 27.23
N GLU A 888 -5.74 -12.52 27.43
CA GLU A 888 -5.48 -11.78 28.68
C GLU A 888 -5.10 -10.31 28.40
N ASN A 889 -5.66 -9.37 29.16
CA ASN A 889 -5.34 -7.93 29.08
C ASN A 889 -5.55 -7.37 27.66
N ILE A 890 -6.81 -7.39 27.21
CA ILE A 890 -7.23 -6.81 25.94
C ILE A 890 -7.94 -5.50 26.23
N LEU A 891 -7.40 -4.39 25.73
CA LEU A 891 -7.93 -3.05 25.97
C LEU A 891 -8.39 -2.42 24.66
N PHE A 892 -9.62 -1.90 24.66
CA PHE A 892 -10.09 -0.94 23.65
C PHE A 892 -10.20 0.44 24.33
N GLU A 893 -9.47 1.41 23.82
CA GLU A 893 -9.36 2.77 24.37
C GLU A 893 -9.71 3.80 23.28
N ASN A 894 -10.59 4.76 23.58
CA ASN A 894 -10.96 5.85 22.67
C ASN A 894 -11.44 5.37 21.28
N CYS A 895 -12.36 4.41 21.25
CA CYS A 895 -12.86 3.83 20.00
C CYS A 895 -14.25 4.38 19.65
N ASP A 896 -14.51 4.62 18.36
CA ASP A 896 -15.82 5.04 17.83
C ASP A 896 -16.25 4.09 16.69
N PHE A 897 -17.26 3.25 16.94
CA PHE A 897 -17.78 2.30 15.96
C PHE A 897 -19.25 2.55 15.64
N THR A 898 -19.54 2.71 14.35
CA THR A 898 -20.90 2.69 13.79
C THR A 898 -21.19 1.30 13.24
N LEU A 899 -22.14 0.59 13.85
CA LEU A 899 -22.46 -0.82 13.58
C LEU A 899 -23.91 -0.96 13.11
N ALA A 900 -24.18 -1.98 12.30
CA ALA A 900 -25.49 -2.15 11.66
C ALA A 900 -26.66 -2.35 12.66
N GLY A 901 -26.46 -3.13 13.73
CA GLY A 901 -27.54 -3.51 14.65
C GLY A 901 -28.63 -4.37 13.97
N GLY A 902 -29.88 -4.24 14.42
CA GLY A 902 -31.04 -4.85 13.76
C GLY A 902 -31.42 -6.28 14.18
N PHE A 903 -30.73 -6.89 15.15
CA PHE A 903 -31.15 -8.20 15.67
C PHE A 903 -32.39 -8.08 16.56
N SER A 904 -33.35 -8.98 16.36
CA SER A 904 -34.58 -9.09 17.16
C SER A 904 -34.54 -10.21 18.21
N GLU A 905 -33.52 -11.07 18.15
CA GLU A 905 -33.26 -12.16 19.11
C GLU A 905 -31.79 -12.14 19.51
N ILE A 906 -31.48 -12.64 20.71
CA ILE A 906 -30.11 -12.72 21.22
C ILE A 906 -29.52 -14.09 20.83
N PRO A 907 -28.49 -14.15 19.96
CA PRO A 907 -27.81 -15.40 19.65
C PRO A 907 -27.19 -16.07 20.89
N GLY A 908 -27.01 -17.39 20.82
CA GLY A 908 -26.38 -18.17 21.88
C GLY A 908 -24.87 -17.95 22.01
N CYS A 909 -24.26 -18.67 22.97
CA CYS A 909 -22.81 -18.66 23.20
C CYS A 909 -22.01 -19.03 21.93
N PRO A 910 -21.00 -18.24 21.52
CA PRO A 910 -20.17 -18.53 20.35
C PRO A 910 -19.33 -19.79 20.57
N ARG A 911 -19.10 -20.59 19.53
CA ARG A 911 -18.29 -21.81 19.61
C ARG A 911 -16.80 -21.46 19.53
N PRO A 912 -15.88 -22.13 20.24
CA PRO A 912 -14.44 -21.97 19.99
C PRO A 912 -14.06 -22.39 18.57
N ILE A 913 -12.89 -21.93 18.08
CA ILE A 913 -12.45 -22.28 16.73
C ILE A 913 -11.98 -23.74 16.63
N ASP A 914 -11.42 -24.27 17.73
CA ASP A 914 -10.84 -25.61 17.83
C ASP A 914 -9.68 -25.80 16.84
N ASN A 915 -9.75 -26.84 16.02
CA ASN A 915 -8.74 -27.18 15.02
C ASN A 915 -9.10 -26.71 13.60
N ARG A 916 -10.08 -25.81 13.47
CA ARG A 916 -10.58 -25.32 12.18
C ARG A 916 -9.75 -24.14 11.66
N TYR A 917 -9.97 -23.77 10.41
CA TYR A 917 -9.40 -22.55 9.85
C TYR A 917 -10.06 -21.32 10.52
N PRO A 918 -9.26 -20.37 11.07
CA PRO A 918 -9.76 -19.27 11.91
C PRO A 918 -10.45 -18.19 11.11
N GLU A 919 -11.74 -18.39 10.87
CA GLU A 919 -12.58 -17.36 10.28
C GLU A 919 -13.69 -17.03 11.27
N TYR A 920 -13.97 -15.74 11.43
CA TYR A 920 -14.90 -15.24 12.44
C TYR A 920 -16.33 -15.79 12.26
N ASP A 921 -16.73 -16.13 11.03
CA ASP A 921 -18.00 -16.78 10.72
C ASP A 921 -18.12 -18.23 11.25
N ARG A 922 -17.03 -18.83 11.73
CA ARG A 922 -16.99 -20.21 12.27
C ARG A 922 -17.47 -20.34 13.71
N HIS A 923 -17.67 -19.22 14.40
CA HIS A 923 -18.10 -19.16 15.79
C HIS A 923 -19.63 -19.16 15.95
N GLY A 924 -20.38 -18.83 14.90
CA GLY A 924 -21.80 -18.50 14.96
C GLY A 924 -22.03 -16.99 14.92
N LEU A 925 -23.27 -16.55 15.13
CA LEU A 925 -23.61 -15.11 15.14
C LEU A 925 -23.11 -14.43 16.42
N SER A 926 -22.83 -13.12 16.33
CA SER A 926 -22.43 -12.30 17.48
C SER A 926 -23.60 -12.16 18.48
N ALA A 927 -23.36 -12.48 19.74
CA ALA A 927 -24.33 -12.39 20.83
C ALA A 927 -24.44 -10.97 21.43
N GLY A 928 -23.42 -10.12 21.23
CA GLY A 928 -23.45 -8.69 21.56
C GLY A 928 -23.56 -7.83 20.30
N HIS A 929 -24.15 -6.63 20.42
CA HIS A 929 -24.25 -5.68 19.30
C HIS A 929 -22.97 -4.85 19.10
N GLY A 930 -22.05 -4.85 20.08
CA GLY A 930 -20.72 -4.24 19.96
C GLY A 930 -19.61 -5.27 20.07
N PHE A 931 -19.67 -6.08 21.14
CA PHE A 931 -18.63 -7.04 21.49
C PHE A 931 -19.21 -8.40 21.89
N THR A 932 -18.69 -9.46 21.29
CA THR A 932 -18.87 -10.84 21.77
C THR A 932 -17.53 -11.37 22.26
N VAL A 933 -17.46 -11.68 23.55
CA VAL A 933 -16.23 -12.10 24.22
C VAL A 933 -16.40 -13.46 24.86
N ARG A 934 -15.46 -14.38 24.64
CA ARG A 934 -15.43 -15.68 25.30
C ARG A 934 -14.01 -16.11 25.68
N TYR A 935 -13.85 -16.74 26.85
CA TYR A 935 -12.55 -17.20 27.38
C TYR A 935 -11.50 -16.08 27.41
N ALA A 936 -11.85 -15.00 28.10
CA ALA A 936 -10.99 -13.82 28.25
C ALA A 936 -10.84 -13.43 29.72
N LYS A 937 -9.69 -12.85 30.05
CA LYS A 937 -9.38 -12.25 31.35
C LYS A 937 -8.96 -10.80 31.16
N ASN A 938 -9.52 -9.88 31.95
CA ASN A 938 -9.23 -8.44 31.86
C ASN A 938 -9.47 -7.89 30.43
N PHE A 939 -10.69 -8.09 29.92
CA PHE A 939 -11.13 -7.45 28.67
C PHE A 939 -11.80 -6.12 29.01
N ALA A 940 -11.16 -5.01 28.68
CA ALA A 940 -11.56 -3.67 29.12
C ALA A 940 -11.95 -2.76 27.95
N LEU A 941 -12.93 -1.90 28.20
CA LEU A 941 -13.38 -0.84 27.29
C LEU A 941 -13.26 0.50 28.02
N GLU A 942 -12.48 1.43 27.48
CA GLU A 942 -12.29 2.78 28.01
C GLU A 942 -12.65 3.80 26.94
N ASN A 943 -13.65 4.65 27.21
CA ASN A 943 -14.13 5.65 26.25
C ASN A 943 -14.47 5.07 24.87
N VAL A 944 -15.28 4.01 24.85
CA VAL A 944 -15.74 3.35 23.62
C VAL A 944 -17.17 3.77 23.31
N ASN A 945 -17.37 4.42 22.16
CA ASN A 945 -18.66 4.86 21.65
C ASN A 945 -19.15 3.89 20.58
N ILE A 946 -20.38 3.38 20.73
CA ILE A 946 -21.05 2.54 19.73
C ILE A 946 -22.30 3.26 19.25
N THR A 947 -22.39 3.50 17.94
CA THR A 947 -23.59 3.99 17.25
C THR A 947 -24.21 2.83 16.48
N LEU A 948 -25.53 2.63 16.62
CA LEU A 948 -26.26 1.59 15.88
C LEU A 948 -27.11 2.20 14.77
N GLU A 949 -27.01 1.67 13.56
CA GLU A 949 -27.85 2.09 12.42
C GLU A 949 -29.31 1.64 12.58
N ALA A 950 -29.52 0.47 13.18
CA ALA A 950 -30.84 -0.06 13.55
C ALA A 950 -30.88 -0.48 15.02
N PRO A 951 -32.03 -0.33 15.72
CA PRO A 951 -32.20 -0.85 17.06
C PRO A 951 -31.88 -2.35 17.16
N ASP A 952 -31.22 -2.76 18.24
CA ASP A 952 -30.76 -4.13 18.43
C ASP A 952 -31.09 -4.62 19.85
N VAL A 953 -31.58 -5.86 19.99
CA VAL A 953 -31.94 -6.43 21.30
C VAL A 953 -30.76 -7.04 22.05
N ARG A 954 -29.64 -7.29 21.38
CA ARG A 954 -28.43 -7.84 22.01
C ARG A 954 -27.87 -6.82 23.01
N PRO A 955 -27.16 -7.22 24.07
CA PRO A 955 -26.44 -6.27 24.90
C PRO A 955 -25.24 -5.67 24.14
N LEU A 956 -24.73 -4.52 24.60
CA LEU A 956 -23.49 -3.93 24.08
C LEU A 956 -22.33 -4.94 24.08
N ILE A 957 -22.15 -5.62 25.21
CA ILE A 957 -21.18 -6.68 25.39
C ILE A 957 -21.85 -7.96 25.87
N ALA A 958 -21.59 -9.06 25.17
CA ALA A 958 -21.94 -10.41 25.62
C ALA A 958 -20.64 -11.14 26.02
N CYS A 959 -20.54 -11.55 27.29
CA CYS A 959 -19.38 -12.29 27.81
C CYS A 959 -19.77 -13.71 28.20
N PHE A 960 -18.95 -14.68 27.81
CA PHE A 960 -19.11 -16.09 28.17
C PHE A 960 -17.79 -16.62 28.73
N ASP A 961 -17.83 -17.31 29.87
CA ASP A 961 -16.63 -17.92 30.45
C ASP A 961 -15.45 -16.91 30.63
N CYS A 962 -15.75 -15.66 31.02
CA CYS A 962 -14.74 -14.61 31.24
C CYS A 962 -14.46 -14.38 32.73
N GLU A 963 -13.21 -14.06 33.06
CA GLU A 963 -12.74 -13.70 34.41
C GLU A 963 -12.49 -12.19 34.51
N GLU A 964 -12.95 -11.56 35.59
CA GLU A 964 -12.76 -10.13 35.96
C GLU A 964 -12.97 -9.12 34.79
N LYS A 965 -14.13 -8.43 34.83
CA LYS A 965 -14.58 -7.48 33.80
C LYS A 965 -14.22 -6.05 34.13
#